data_AF-A0A930ZLU4-F1
#
_entry.id   AF-A0A930ZLU4-F1
#
_cell.length_a   1.000
_cell.length_b   1.000
_cell.length_c   1.000
_cell.angle_alpha   90.00
_cell.angle_beta   90.00
_cell.angle_gamma   90.00
#
_symmetry.space_group_name_H-M   'P 1'
#
loop_
_entity.id
_entity.type
_entity.pdbx_description
1 polymer ?
#
loop_
_entity_poly.entity_id
_entity_poly.type
_entity_poly.pdbx_seq_one_letter_code
_entity_poly.pdbx_strand_id
1 'polypeptide(L)'
;MSPRFYLDPNADATAPAEGRVVESEVDLLRIIKTGETGVVRGRDLCQWASEYAKGRGLNMVSLRSPTETARRLCPELTLEQAHELAPRVATRLIAAEPTLPQLAQGLWGEPWWTDEPSAHHAARWLLWWLDHHPTEAETVVLSSLARLFEVQAYGPTAAAYSVRDTDSALGLIRSWLGLGAKLEWGKFPLEFTDKLSTSLRRGFEAQVLLKQGEVLTDLPRDADPRALRLAAEVSAEFYKHQPSKLTRVVLESLRPHLGRLDAERLEALIPPTLPGPLPIEAGHLAKWFLREYLPYRKRVEDGDPTVLEVGRSFGEQFLRMYSRDIPSGGPAREHLSWVKARKLRRPDTVTLLVVLDGLGYQDMEYLWGEIVRLDSSGRISLLKDEVAFTPLPTVTKWAKPALLKGVPPARADGQPDLGKVLARDEDVRRALAETALGELIIWRDQEPDTTYHDKVSKQVALNKARGALTGFAQRLVEAVLEVPQSVPLEVVVTTDHGRLMAASARTYPLPQGTEAHQRAALGDLGLREGLTVSGDIAYLSGSAFSTTEDFAVLLSAESFHTQDGKGGNDAFPHGGVFPEEVLIPWWVLARDIEHKPLQAELGGKGKAGKVGQMTLVVRNPNPIAVEVGRLELLSPPPLAFPVGKVVPPMGEISFQAELAPWPDSAEVERLKARIVYDLPGQRTAQAKVSVKLEAEEMYVQRDNPLEDLL
;
A
#
# COMPACT_ATOMS: atom_id res chain seq x y z
N MET A 1 38.93 17.05 59.97
CA MET A 1 37.61 16.37 60.07
C MET A 1 37.68 15.40 61.24
N SER A 2 36.66 15.34 62.10
CA SER A 2 36.64 14.34 63.17
C SER A 2 36.52 12.92 62.57
N PRO A 3 37.28 11.92 63.05
CA PRO A 3 37.14 10.55 62.59
C PRO A 3 35.69 10.07 62.79
N ARG A 4 35.13 9.41 61.77
CA ARG A 4 33.81 8.79 61.83
C ARG A 4 33.97 7.28 62.00
N PHE A 5 33.16 6.70 62.87
CA PHE A 5 33.12 5.26 63.07
C PHE A 5 31.80 4.73 62.56
N TYR A 6 31.86 3.66 61.76
CA TYR A 6 30.71 3.03 61.16
C TYR A 6 30.50 1.66 61.80
N LEU A 7 29.27 1.35 62.21
CA LEU A 7 28.92 0.07 62.84
C LEU A 7 28.20 -0.82 61.83
N ASP A 8 28.76 -1.99 61.53
CA ASP A 8 28.22 -2.99 60.60
C ASP A 8 28.01 -4.33 61.33
N PRO A 9 26.93 -4.46 62.12
CA PRO A 9 26.72 -5.63 62.97
C PRO A 9 26.55 -6.94 62.19
N ASN A 10 26.14 -6.88 60.92
CA ASN A 10 25.92 -8.04 60.07
C ASN A 10 27.07 -8.30 59.07
N ALA A 11 28.09 -7.44 59.07
CA ALA A 11 29.29 -7.55 58.23
C ALA A 11 29.00 -7.56 56.71
N ASP A 12 27.84 -7.07 56.28
CA ASP A 12 27.34 -7.14 54.90
C ASP A 12 27.04 -5.75 54.30
N ALA A 13 27.27 -4.68 55.06
CA ALA A 13 27.07 -3.32 54.57
C ALA A 13 28.25 -2.83 53.72
N THR A 14 27.96 -1.96 52.75
CA THR A 14 29.01 -1.30 51.96
C THR A 14 29.78 -0.32 52.83
N ALA A 15 31.06 -0.61 53.04
CA ALA A 15 31.99 0.26 53.76
C ALA A 15 32.32 1.52 52.92
N PRO A 16 32.46 2.70 53.55
CA PRO A 16 33.03 3.88 52.89
C PRO A 16 34.44 3.61 52.37
N ALA A 17 34.81 4.22 51.24
CA ALA A 17 36.08 3.96 50.56
C ALA A 17 37.32 4.28 51.43
N GLU A 18 37.18 5.23 52.35
CA GLU A 18 38.19 5.67 53.31
C GLU A 18 38.17 4.91 54.65
N GLY A 19 37.24 3.97 54.82
CA GLY A 19 37.02 3.25 56.07
C GLY A 19 37.90 2.00 56.21
N ARG A 20 38.68 1.91 57.29
CA ARG A 20 39.47 0.72 57.60
C ARG A 20 38.64 -0.26 58.44
N VAL A 21 38.63 -1.53 58.03
CA VAL A 21 37.89 -2.58 58.73
C VAL A 21 38.48 -2.83 60.13
N VAL A 22 37.61 -2.93 61.13
CA VAL A 22 37.94 -3.18 62.53
C VAL A 22 37.35 -4.54 62.92
N GLU A 23 38.24 -5.48 63.26
CA GLU A 23 37.89 -6.88 63.56
C GLU A 23 38.10 -7.24 65.04
N SER A 24 38.65 -6.33 65.85
CA SER A 24 38.87 -6.53 67.29
C SER A 24 38.78 -5.22 68.08
N GLU A 25 38.59 -5.30 69.40
CA GLU A 25 38.61 -4.13 70.29
C GLU A 25 39.94 -3.39 70.23
N VAL A 26 41.04 -4.14 70.08
CA VAL A 26 42.40 -3.60 69.98
C VAL A 26 42.56 -2.77 68.71
N ASP A 27 41.99 -3.22 67.59
CA ASP A 27 42.05 -2.48 66.33
C ASP A 27 41.22 -1.21 66.39
N LEU A 28 40.05 -1.23 67.06
CA LEU A 28 39.25 -0.03 67.26
C LEU A 28 40.05 1.04 68.03
N LEU A 29 40.70 0.65 69.12
CA LEU A 29 41.50 1.56 69.95
C LEU A 29 42.69 2.14 69.18
N ARG A 30 43.30 1.37 68.27
CA ARG A 30 44.38 1.85 67.40
C ARG A 30 43.88 2.91 66.41
N ILE A 31 42.76 2.65 65.73
CA ILE A 31 42.16 3.58 64.76
C ILE A 31 41.72 4.88 65.43
N ILE A 32 41.13 4.79 66.64
CA ILE A 32 40.76 5.98 67.44
C ILE A 32 42.00 6.82 67.76
N LYS A 33 43.13 6.18 68.09
CA LYS A 33 44.38 6.89 68.41
C LYS A 33 45.01 7.55 67.18
N THR A 34 44.93 6.93 66.01
CA THR A 34 45.49 7.48 64.75
C THR A 34 44.57 8.50 64.09
N GLY A 35 43.31 8.59 64.52
CA GLY A 35 42.33 9.51 63.94
C GLY A 35 41.82 9.07 62.57
N GLU A 36 41.92 7.77 62.25
CA GLU A 36 41.42 7.16 61.03
C GLU A 36 39.90 6.89 61.11
N THR A 37 39.24 6.77 59.95
CA THR A 37 37.84 6.30 59.85
C THR A 37 37.81 4.78 59.99
N GLY A 38 37.01 4.26 60.91
CA GLY A 38 36.88 2.82 61.17
C GLY A 38 35.52 2.25 60.78
N VAL A 39 35.48 1.03 60.26
CA VAL A 39 34.27 0.24 60.02
C VAL A 39 34.31 -0.99 60.91
N VAL A 40 33.54 -0.96 62.01
CA VAL A 40 33.44 -2.04 63.00
C VAL A 40 32.50 -3.11 62.49
N ARG A 41 32.96 -4.36 62.41
CA ARG A 41 32.17 -5.49 61.93
C ARG A 41 31.87 -6.50 63.01
N GLY A 42 30.67 -7.07 62.95
CA GLY A 42 30.21 -8.12 63.87
C GLY A 42 29.42 -7.56 65.05
N ARG A 43 28.35 -8.28 65.40
CA ARG A 43 27.34 -7.83 66.38
C ARG A 43 27.94 -7.46 67.74
N ASP A 44 28.72 -8.36 68.31
CA ASP A 44 29.27 -8.20 69.67
C ASP A 44 30.28 -7.04 69.72
N LEU A 45 31.14 -6.95 68.70
CA LEU A 45 32.12 -5.88 68.58
C LEU A 45 31.46 -4.52 68.32
N CYS A 46 30.39 -4.48 67.50
CA CYS A 46 29.60 -3.27 67.28
C CYS A 46 28.88 -2.80 68.55
N GLN A 47 28.33 -3.73 69.34
CA GLN A 47 27.71 -3.41 70.62
C GLN A 47 28.73 -2.81 71.59
N TRP A 48 29.87 -3.49 71.76
CA TRP A 48 30.96 -3.00 72.59
C TRP A 48 31.47 -1.62 72.13
N ALA A 49 31.69 -1.44 70.82
CA ALA A 49 32.13 -0.18 70.23
C ALA A 49 31.13 0.95 70.49
N SER A 50 29.82 0.68 70.37
CA SER A 50 28.76 1.65 70.64
C SER A 50 28.73 2.10 72.11
N GLU A 51 28.85 1.15 73.05
CA GLU A 51 28.92 1.45 74.48
C GLU A 51 30.17 2.25 74.83
N TYR A 52 31.33 1.86 74.28
CA TYR A 52 32.59 2.58 74.44
C TYR A 52 32.50 4.03 73.90
N ALA A 53 31.94 4.22 72.71
CA ALA A 53 31.77 5.53 72.10
C ALA A 53 30.84 6.45 72.88
N LYS A 54 29.74 5.91 73.41
CA LYS A 54 28.80 6.64 74.27
C LYS A 54 29.50 7.21 75.51
N GLY A 55 30.38 6.42 76.14
CA GLY A 55 31.18 6.87 77.29
C GLY A 55 32.26 7.91 76.96
N ARG A 56 32.61 8.09 75.68
CA ARG A 56 33.71 8.97 75.22
C ARG A 56 33.25 10.12 74.32
N GLY A 57 31.94 10.26 74.08
CA GLY A 57 31.39 11.28 73.18
C GLY A 57 31.84 11.11 71.71
N LEU A 58 32.15 9.89 71.29
CA LEU A 58 32.53 9.61 69.90
C LEU A 58 31.27 9.47 69.04
N ASN A 59 31.32 10.01 67.82
CA ASN A 59 30.21 9.88 66.87
C ASN A 59 30.31 8.55 66.11
N MET A 60 29.30 7.69 66.28
CA MET A 60 29.17 6.42 65.57
C MET A 60 27.92 6.44 64.70
N VAL A 61 28.04 5.91 63.48
CA VAL A 61 26.95 5.80 62.51
C VAL A 61 26.70 4.33 62.21
N SER A 62 25.49 3.83 62.44
CA SER A 62 25.14 2.46 62.03
C SER A 62 25.01 2.39 60.51
N LEU A 63 25.74 1.48 59.89
CA LEU A 63 25.51 1.09 58.52
C LEU A 63 24.27 0.22 58.43
N ARG A 64 23.65 0.21 57.25
CA ARG A 64 22.45 -0.57 56.96
C ARG A 64 22.84 -1.83 56.25
N SER A 65 22.48 -2.96 56.86
CA SER A 65 22.64 -4.27 56.26
C SER A 65 21.68 -4.43 55.06
N PRO A 66 22.20 -4.66 53.85
CA PRO A 66 21.38 -4.94 52.68
C PRO A 66 20.57 -6.23 52.86
N THR A 67 21.11 -7.23 53.55
CA THR A 67 20.42 -8.50 53.85
C THR A 67 19.21 -8.26 54.75
N GLU A 68 19.39 -7.57 55.89
CA GLU A 68 18.26 -7.24 56.77
C GLU A 68 17.25 -6.30 56.10
N THR A 69 17.72 -5.38 55.26
CA THR A 69 16.84 -4.50 54.49
C THR A 69 15.98 -5.32 53.51
N ALA A 70 16.55 -6.27 52.79
CA ALA A 70 15.82 -7.14 51.88
C ALA A 70 14.80 -8.01 52.63
N ARG A 71 15.17 -8.62 53.76
CA ARG A 71 14.24 -9.43 54.58
C ARG A 71 13.14 -8.61 55.24
N ARG A 72 13.41 -7.35 55.62
CA ARG A 72 12.38 -6.45 56.13
C ARG A 72 11.34 -6.11 55.07
N LEU A 73 11.77 -5.91 53.82
CA LEU A 73 10.89 -5.58 52.70
C LEU A 73 10.19 -6.80 52.09
N CYS A 74 10.83 -7.96 52.16
CA CYS A 74 10.30 -9.25 51.73
C CYS A 74 10.55 -10.29 52.84
N PRO A 75 9.65 -10.40 53.85
CA PRO A 75 9.81 -11.29 54.99
C PRO A 75 9.92 -12.78 54.65
N GLU A 76 9.52 -13.16 53.44
CA GLU A 76 9.57 -14.54 52.93
C GLU A 76 10.97 -14.98 52.49
N LEU A 77 11.91 -14.03 52.34
CA LEU A 77 13.29 -14.37 52.03
C LEU A 77 13.93 -15.12 53.20
N THR A 78 14.52 -16.27 52.89
CA THR A 78 15.45 -16.93 53.80
C THR A 78 16.70 -16.07 53.98
N LEU A 79 17.47 -16.33 55.04
CA LEU A 79 18.73 -15.63 55.25
C LEU A 79 19.69 -15.84 54.06
N GLU A 80 19.79 -17.06 53.56
CA GLU A 80 20.63 -17.42 52.41
C GLU A 80 20.23 -16.67 51.13
N GLN A 81 18.93 -16.63 50.81
CA GLN A 81 18.42 -15.88 49.67
C GLN A 81 18.66 -14.37 49.80
N ALA A 82 18.50 -13.81 51.00
CA ALA A 82 18.79 -12.39 51.24
C ALA A 82 20.29 -12.07 51.09
N HIS A 83 21.16 -12.98 51.52
CA HIS A 83 22.61 -12.87 51.31
C HIS A 83 22.99 -12.96 49.83
N GLU A 84 22.33 -13.82 49.04
CA GLU A 84 22.51 -13.92 47.59
C GLU A 84 22.19 -12.58 46.89
N LEU A 85 21.10 -11.92 47.31
CA LEU A 85 20.63 -10.66 46.70
C LEU A 85 21.41 -9.43 47.18
N ALA A 86 21.96 -9.46 48.40
CA ALA A 86 22.58 -8.31 49.06
C ALA A 86 23.64 -7.56 48.22
N PRO A 87 24.59 -8.21 47.52
CA PRO A 87 25.61 -7.50 46.74
C PRO A 87 25.05 -6.62 45.62
N ARG A 88 23.94 -7.04 45.00
CA ARG A 88 23.30 -6.32 43.88
C ARG A 88 22.50 -5.10 44.37
N VAL A 89 22.05 -5.16 45.62
CA VAL A 89 21.21 -4.15 46.26
C VAL A 89 22.06 -3.07 46.96
N ALA A 90 23.15 -3.48 47.59
CA ALA A 90 23.99 -2.65 48.45
C ALA A 90 24.55 -1.40 47.75
N THR A 91 24.77 -1.48 46.44
CA THR A 91 25.33 -0.38 45.63
C THR A 91 24.28 0.61 45.12
N ARG A 92 22.97 0.32 45.27
CA ARG A 92 21.89 1.04 44.57
C ARG A 92 20.75 1.54 45.46
N LEU A 93 20.61 1.05 46.70
CA LEU A 93 19.62 1.57 47.64
C LEU A 93 20.12 2.84 48.35
N ILE A 94 19.74 3.99 47.81
CA ILE A 94 20.13 5.32 48.33
C ILE A 94 19.10 5.87 49.33
N ALA A 95 17.85 5.38 49.30
CA ALA A 95 16.74 5.93 50.08
C ALA A 95 16.84 5.64 51.60
N ALA A 96 16.40 6.62 52.40
CA ALA A 96 16.35 6.52 53.85
C ALA A 96 15.35 5.46 54.35
N GLU A 97 14.28 5.15 53.61
CA GLU A 97 13.37 4.05 53.91
C GLU A 97 12.94 3.42 52.57
N PRO A 98 13.66 2.41 52.07
CA PRO A 98 13.36 1.83 50.77
C PRO A 98 12.04 1.05 50.80
N THR A 99 11.30 1.02 49.69
CA THR A 99 10.11 0.20 49.47
C THR A 99 10.46 -1.10 48.72
N LEU A 100 9.54 -2.07 48.69
CA LEU A 100 9.72 -3.31 47.92
C LEU A 100 9.94 -3.04 46.41
N PRO A 101 9.19 -2.12 45.75
CA PRO A 101 9.53 -1.60 44.42
C PRO A 101 10.96 -1.04 44.27
N GLN A 102 11.47 -0.32 45.27
CA GLN A 102 12.83 0.21 45.23
C GLN A 102 13.89 -0.89 45.40
N LEU A 103 13.57 -1.98 46.12
CA LEU A 103 14.41 -3.17 46.15
C LEU A 103 14.53 -3.79 44.76
N ALA A 104 13.41 -3.93 44.04
CA ALA A 104 13.36 -4.42 42.66
C ALA A 104 14.20 -3.54 41.71
N GLN A 105 14.02 -2.21 41.78
CA GLN A 105 14.84 -1.26 41.03
C GLN A 105 16.33 -1.42 41.35
N GLY A 106 16.71 -1.68 42.60
CA GLY A 106 18.10 -1.99 42.95
C GLY A 106 18.61 -3.26 42.26
N LEU A 107 17.82 -4.33 42.30
CA LEU A 107 18.18 -5.64 41.76
C LEU A 107 18.35 -5.65 40.23
N TRP A 108 17.44 -5.00 39.51
CA TRP A 108 17.38 -5.07 38.04
C TRP A 108 17.75 -3.75 37.34
N GLY A 109 17.85 -2.64 38.07
CA GLY A 109 18.34 -1.36 37.57
C GLY A 109 17.31 -0.55 36.77
N GLU A 110 16.09 -1.05 36.64
CA GLU A 110 15.07 -0.44 35.79
C GLU A 110 14.14 0.45 36.63
N PRO A 111 13.84 1.70 36.22
CA PRO A 111 13.06 2.61 37.05
C PRO A 111 11.57 2.26 37.13
N TRP A 112 11.07 1.44 36.19
CA TRP A 112 9.64 1.18 36.07
C TRP A 112 9.05 0.36 37.20
N TRP A 113 9.89 -0.34 37.98
CA TRP A 113 9.43 -1.11 39.14
C TRP A 113 8.71 -0.25 40.17
N THR A 114 8.97 1.06 40.21
CA THR A 114 8.33 2.02 41.12
C THR A 114 7.15 2.76 40.52
N ASP A 115 6.81 2.51 39.24
CA ASP A 115 5.66 3.12 38.59
C ASP A 115 4.35 2.54 39.14
N GLU A 116 3.25 3.29 39.05
CA GLU A 116 1.94 2.77 39.44
C GLU A 116 1.43 1.70 38.45
N PRO A 117 0.73 0.65 38.94
CA PRO A 117 0.11 -0.34 38.09
C PRO A 117 -0.81 0.28 37.03
N SER A 118 -0.49 0.00 35.78
CA SER A 118 -1.18 0.48 34.59
C SER A 118 -1.01 -0.53 33.45
N ALA A 119 -1.66 -0.31 32.31
CA ALA A 119 -1.41 -1.12 31.12
C ALA A 119 0.08 -1.11 30.72
N HIS A 120 0.76 0.05 30.83
CA HIS A 120 2.20 0.13 30.53
C HIS A 120 3.02 -0.72 31.51
N HIS A 121 2.73 -0.61 32.80
CA HIS A 121 3.43 -1.38 33.84
C HIS A 121 3.18 -2.89 33.68
N ALA A 122 1.93 -3.31 33.44
CA ALA A 122 1.59 -4.71 33.17
C ALA A 122 2.31 -5.26 31.93
N ALA A 123 2.42 -4.47 30.85
CA ALA A 123 3.18 -4.87 29.68
C ALA A 123 4.68 -5.04 29.98
N ARG A 124 5.28 -4.13 30.77
CA ARG A 124 6.68 -4.26 31.21
C ARG A 124 6.89 -5.51 32.07
N TRP A 125 5.97 -5.78 32.99
CA TRP A 125 5.98 -6.98 33.82
C TRP A 125 6.00 -8.27 32.98
N LEU A 126 5.12 -8.38 31.98
CA LEU A 126 5.06 -9.56 31.11
C LEU A 126 6.31 -9.69 30.23
N LEU A 127 6.79 -8.59 29.66
CA LEU A 127 8.04 -8.60 28.88
C LEU A 127 9.24 -8.96 29.74
N TRP A 128 9.28 -8.54 31.00
CA TRP A 128 10.36 -8.87 31.92
C TRP A 128 10.46 -10.39 32.13
N TRP A 129 9.34 -11.08 32.35
CA TRP A 129 9.27 -12.55 32.46
C TRP A 129 9.63 -13.29 31.17
N LEU A 130 9.44 -12.65 30.02
CA LEU A 130 9.89 -13.18 28.73
C LEU A 130 11.41 -13.05 28.57
N ASP A 131 11.97 -11.97 29.09
CA ASP A 131 13.36 -11.59 28.88
C ASP A 131 14.31 -12.17 29.94
N HIS A 132 13.80 -12.56 31.12
CA HIS A 132 14.59 -12.97 32.28
C HIS A 132 14.24 -14.37 32.78
N HIS A 133 15.21 -15.02 33.42
CA HIS A 133 15.05 -16.29 34.11
C HIS A 133 15.49 -16.08 35.57
N PRO A 134 14.58 -15.71 36.47
CA PRO A 134 14.95 -15.35 37.84
C PRO A 134 15.53 -16.53 38.61
N THR A 135 16.44 -16.24 39.55
CA THR A 135 16.89 -17.21 40.55
C THR A 135 15.77 -17.55 41.54
N GLU A 136 15.98 -18.56 42.39
CA GLU A 136 15.02 -18.89 43.46
C GLU A 136 14.82 -17.71 44.42
N ALA A 137 15.89 -17.00 44.79
CA ALA A 137 15.81 -15.81 45.64
C ALA A 137 15.04 -14.67 44.96
N GLU A 138 15.27 -14.43 43.66
CA GLU A 138 14.54 -13.42 42.89
C GLU A 138 13.06 -13.76 42.76
N THR A 139 12.72 -15.04 42.61
CA THR A 139 11.32 -15.51 42.49
C THR A 139 10.50 -15.21 43.75
N VAL A 140 11.12 -15.26 44.93
CA VAL A 140 10.47 -14.86 46.20
C VAL A 140 10.14 -13.36 46.20
N VAL A 141 11.09 -12.52 45.75
CA VAL A 141 10.87 -11.07 45.63
C VAL A 141 9.78 -10.77 44.60
N LEU A 142 9.83 -11.39 43.43
CA LEU A 142 8.81 -11.24 42.38
C LEU A 142 7.43 -11.68 42.84
N SER A 143 7.32 -12.75 43.63
CA SER A 143 6.04 -13.19 44.20
C SER A 143 5.46 -12.17 45.18
N SER A 144 6.31 -11.52 45.98
CA SER A 144 5.89 -10.42 46.85
C SER A 144 5.48 -9.17 46.07
N LEU A 145 6.23 -8.80 45.02
CA LEU A 145 5.87 -7.69 44.12
C LEU A 145 4.57 -7.96 43.37
N ALA A 146 4.38 -9.18 42.89
CA ALA A 146 3.17 -9.59 42.20
C ALA A 146 1.92 -9.36 43.07
N ARG A 147 1.94 -9.80 44.33
CA ARG A 147 0.83 -9.57 45.28
C ARG A 147 0.62 -8.08 45.54
N LEU A 148 1.70 -7.31 45.70
CA LEU A 148 1.61 -5.87 45.90
C LEU A 148 0.93 -5.19 44.72
N PHE A 149 1.39 -5.47 43.50
CA PHE A 149 0.85 -4.87 42.28
C PHE A 149 -0.55 -5.36 41.95
N GLU A 150 -0.88 -6.62 42.24
CA GLU A 150 -2.23 -7.16 42.08
C GLU A 150 -3.25 -6.43 42.97
N VAL A 151 -2.89 -6.12 44.22
CA VAL A 151 -3.74 -5.35 45.14
C VAL A 151 -3.87 -3.88 44.71
N GLN A 152 -2.81 -3.30 44.15
CA GLN A 152 -2.78 -1.90 43.73
C GLN A 152 -3.39 -1.68 42.34
N ALA A 153 -3.43 -2.71 41.50
CA ALA A 153 -3.94 -2.63 40.14
C ALA A 153 -5.46 -2.48 40.13
N TYR A 154 -5.94 -1.49 39.38
CA TYR A 154 -7.36 -1.33 39.09
C TYR A 154 -7.68 -1.86 37.69
N GLY A 155 -8.78 -2.60 37.57
CA GLY A 155 -9.30 -3.09 36.30
C GLY A 155 -8.67 -4.39 35.80
N PRO A 156 -8.90 -4.74 34.52
CA PRO A 156 -8.70 -6.10 34.03
C PRO A 156 -7.21 -6.49 33.87
N THR A 157 -6.28 -5.52 33.81
CA THR A 157 -4.84 -5.77 33.68
C THR A 157 -4.19 -6.34 34.94
N ALA A 158 -4.91 -6.39 36.08
CA ALA A 158 -4.40 -6.97 37.32
C ALA A 158 -3.95 -8.43 37.15
N ALA A 159 -4.61 -9.19 36.27
CA ALA A 159 -4.25 -10.58 36.00
C ALA A 159 -2.85 -10.75 35.38
N ALA A 160 -2.22 -9.70 34.83
CA ALA A 160 -0.83 -9.77 34.37
C ALA A 160 0.14 -10.11 35.50
N TYR A 161 -0.14 -9.67 36.72
CA TYR A 161 0.72 -9.90 37.88
C TYR A 161 0.59 -11.32 38.44
N SER A 162 -0.30 -12.16 37.93
CA SER A 162 -0.39 -13.58 38.30
C SER A 162 0.66 -14.46 37.60
N VAL A 163 1.33 -13.94 36.57
CA VAL A 163 2.33 -14.66 35.76
C VAL A 163 3.60 -14.96 36.57
N ARG A 164 4.14 -16.17 36.41
CA ARG A 164 5.33 -16.68 37.13
C ARG A 164 6.39 -17.33 36.23
N ASP A 165 6.17 -17.37 34.93
CA ASP A 165 7.05 -18.03 33.98
C ASP A 165 6.89 -17.44 32.57
N THR A 166 7.84 -17.79 31.70
CA THR A 166 7.95 -17.33 30.32
C THR A 166 6.76 -17.76 29.45
N ASP A 167 6.25 -18.98 29.62
CA ASP A 167 5.19 -19.53 28.77
C ASP A 167 3.84 -18.85 29.07
N SER A 168 3.54 -18.66 30.36
CA SER A 168 2.39 -17.93 30.85
C SER A 168 2.45 -16.46 30.43
N ALA A 169 3.62 -15.83 30.49
CA ALA A 169 3.83 -14.47 29.99
C ALA A 169 3.53 -14.36 28.50
N LEU A 170 4.10 -15.24 27.69
CA LEU A 170 3.89 -15.27 26.25
C LEU A 170 2.43 -15.55 25.88
N GLY A 171 1.77 -16.49 26.57
CA GLY A 171 0.36 -16.80 26.37
C GLY A 171 -0.56 -15.60 26.62
N LEU A 172 -0.28 -14.83 27.67
CA LEU A 172 -1.05 -13.64 28.02
C LEU A 172 -0.76 -12.47 27.06
N ILE A 173 0.50 -12.26 26.68
CA ILE A 173 0.87 -11.28 25.64
C ILE A 173 0.15 -11.62 24.33
N ARG A 174 0.18 -12.88 23.88
CA ARG A 174 -0.54 -13.31 22.66
C ARG A 174 -2.03 -13.00 22.73
N SER A 175 -2.66 -13.26 23.87
CA SER A 175 -4.07 -12.96 24.11
C SER A 175 -4.36 -11.45 24.07
N TRP A 176 -3.46 -10.63 24.64
CA TRP A 176 -3.54 -9.17 24.57
C TRP A 176 -3.36 -8.63 23.14
N LEU A 177 -2.50 -9.26 22.34
CA LEU A 177 -2.32 -8.93 20.93
C LEU A 177 -3.45 -9.42 20.01
N GLY A 178 -4.47 -10.10 20.56
CA GLY A 178 -5.58 -10.66 19.80
C GLY A 178 -5.24 -11.95 19.05
N LEU A 179 -4.17 -12.66 19.44
CA LEU A 179 -3.73 -13.94 18.84
C LEU A 179 -4.25 -15.17 19.62
N GLY A 180 -5.18 -14.96 20.55
CA GLY A 180 -5.72 -15.97 21.47
C GLY A 180 -7.08 -15.54 22.02
N ALA A 181 -7.41 -15.95 23.24
CA ALA A 181 -8.63 -15.50 23.91
C ALA A 181 -8.61 -13.98 24.09
N LYS A 182 -9.69 -13.30 23.70
CA LYS A 182 -9.74 -11.83 23.70
C LYS A 182 -9.66 -11.30 25.13
N LEU A 183 -8.74 -10.35 25.36
CA LEU A 183 -8.62 -9.59 26.59
C LEU A 183 -9.15 -8.17 26.40
N GLU A 184 -10.01 -7.72 27.31
CA GLU A 184 -10.53 -6.34 27.32
C GLU A 184 -9.54 -5.36 27.98
N TRP A 185 -8.26 -5.42 27.57
CA TRP A 185 -7.16 -4.63 28.15
C TRP A 185 -6.75 -3.43 27.29
N GLY A 186 -7.44 -3.21 26.17
CA GLY A 186 -7.06 -2.22 25.17
C GLY A 186 -5.82 -2.63 24.36
N LYS A 187 -5.17 -1.67 23.71
CA LYS A 187 -4.00 -1.93 22.86
C LYS A 187 -2.75 -2.21 23.68
N PHE A 188 -1.88 -3.09 23.17
CA PHE A 188 -0.59 -3.36 23.80
C PHE A 188 0.32 -2.12 23.72
N PRO A 189 0.73 -1.54 24.87
CA PRO A 189 1.25 -0.17 24.90
C PRO A 189 2.75 -0.02 24.59
N LEU A 190 3.50 -1.12 24.52
CA LEU A 190 4.97 -1.10 24.33
C LEU A 190 5.35 -1.63 22.95
N GLU A 191 6.53 -1.24 22.48
CA GLU A 191 7.15 -1.86 21.30
C GLU A 191 7.53 -3.32 21.57
N PHE A 192 7.60 -4.12 20.52
CA PHE A 192 8.00 -5.51 20.65
C PHE A 192 9.51 -5.60 20.87
N THR A 193 9.92 -6.35 21.90
CA THR A 193 11.32 -6.72 22.08
C THR A 193 11.73 -7.74 21.01
N ASP A 194 13.03 -7.92 20.80
CA ASP A 194 13.55 -8.93 19.87
C ASP A 194 13.05 -10.34 20.26
N LYS A 195 13.08 -10.67 21.56
CA LYS A 195 12.60 -11.95 22.08
C LYS A 195 11.10 -12.18 21.83
N LEU A 196 10.26 -11.15 22.02
CA LEU A 196 8.84 -11.25 21.68
C LEU A 196 8.64 -11.45 20.18
N SER A 197 9.31 -10.64 19.36
CA SER A 197 9.22 -10.73 17.90
C SER A 197 9.66 -12.11 17.39
N THR A 198 10.77 -12.66 17.89
CA THR A 198 11.24 -14.01 17.57
C THR A 198 10.24 -15.08 18.00
N SER A 199 9.68 -14.98 19.20
CA SER A 199 8.72 -15.96 19.72
C SER A 199 7.42 -15.96 18.92
N LEU A 200 6.91 -14.78 18.58
CA LEU A 200 5.73 -14.63 17.70
C LEU A 200 6.00 -15.17 16.30
N ARG A 201 7.15 -14.81 15.70
CA ARG A 201 7.57 -15.30 14.38
C ARG A 201 7.63 -16.82 14.33
N ARG A 202 8.31 -17.47 15.28
CA ARG A 202 8.36 -18.95 15.38
C ARG A 202 6.96 -19.56 15.50
N GLY A 203 6.08 -18.93 16.27
CA GLY A 203 4.69 -19.35 16.38
C GLY A 203 3.93 -19.26 15.06
N PHE A 204 4.11 -18.17 14.31
CA PHE A 204 3.51 -18.02 12.98
C PHE A 204 4.12 -18.96 11.95
N GLU A 205 5.43 -19.23 11.98
CA GLU A 205 6.09 -20.18 11.08
C GLU A 205 5.48 -21.59 11.23
N ALA A 206 5.29 -22.04 12.47
CA ALA A 206 4.62 -23.30 12.75
C ALA A 206 3.17 -23.31 12.21
N GLN A 207 2.42 -22.23 12.42
CA GLN A 207 1.05 -22.14 11.91
C GLN A 207 0.97 -22.06 10.38
N VAL A 208 1.89 -21.36 9.73
CA VAL A 208 1.94 -21.22 8.26
C VAL A 208 2.20 -22.58 7.62
N LEU A 209 3.07 -23.40 8.20
CA LEU A 209 3.31 -24.76 7.73
C LEU A 209 2.08 -25.66 7.92
N LEU A 210 1.41 -25.57 9.06
CA LEU A 210 0.21 -26.36 9.36
C LEU A 210 -0.98 -25.97 8.48
N LYS A 211 -1.21 -24.66 8.30
CA LYS A 211 -2.34 -24.07 7.58
C LYS A 211 -2.03 -23.72 6.12
N GLN A 212 -0.89 -24.17 5.60
CA GLN A 212 -0.49 -23.96 4.21
C GLN A 212 -0.49 -22.48 3.76
N GLY A 213 -0.14 -21.56 4.67
CA GLY A 213 -0.09 -20.12 4.42
C GLY A 213 -1.33 -19.33 4.84
N GLU A 214 -2.44 -19.98 5.20
CA GLU A 214 -3.71 -19.34 5.58
C GLU A 214 -3.74 -18.86 7.05
N VAL A 215 -2.66 -18.21 7.51
CA VAL A 215 -2.58 -17.76 8.92
C VAL A 215 -3.37 -16.47 9.14
N LEU A 216 -3.25 -15.48 8.25
CA LEU A 216 -3.92 -14.19 8.42
C LEU A 216 -5.45 -14.29 8.37
N THR A 217 -6.00 -15.27 7.64
CA THR A 217 -7.46 -15.49 7.54
C THR A 217 -8.07 -15.91 8.88
N ASP A 218 -7.30 -16.57 9.73
CA ASP A 218 -7.75 -17.06 11.03
C ASP A 218 -7.47 -16.09 12.18
N LEU A 219 -6.68 -15.04 11.92
CA LEU A 219 -6.42 -14.00 12.91
C LEU A 219 -7.57 -12.99 12.95
N PRO A 220 -8.00 -12.56 14.15
CA PRO A 220 -8.98 -11.50 14.28
C PRO A 220 -8.51 -10.22 13.57
N ARG A 221 -9.43 -9.56 12.84
CA ARG A 221 -9.11 -8.31 12.13
C ARG A 221 -8.76 -7.15 13.07
N ASP A 222 -9.14 -7.23 14.33
CA ASP A 222 -8.82 -6.29 15.41
C ASP A 222 -7.55 -6.66 16.20
N ALA A 223 -6.81 -7.70 15.79
CA ALA A 223 -5.51 -8.03 16.37
C ALA A 223 -4.49 -6.88 16.20
N ASP A 224 -3.45 -6.87 17.02
CA ASP A 224 -2.43 -5.82 17.01
C ASP A 224 -1.79 -5.70 15.61
N PRO A 225 -1.78 -4.51 14.97
CA PRO A 225 -1.27 -4.33 13.62
C PRO A 225 0.19 -4.78 13.44
N ARG A 226 1.01 -4.72 14.49
CA ARG A 226 2.42 -5.19 14.46
C ARG A 226 2.49 -6.70 14.42
N ALA A 227 1.60 -7.40 15.13
CA ALA A 227 1.49 -8.85 15.06
C ALA A 227 0.96 -9.32 13.69
N LEU A 228 -0.04 -8.63 13.13
CA LEU A 228 -0.53 -8.90 11.78
C LEU A 228 0.57 -8.71 10.72
N ARG A 229 1.40 -7.67 10.87
CA ARG A 229 2.58 -7.46 10.01
C ARG A 229 3.56 -8.64 10.09
N LEU A 230 3.94 -9.08 11.30
CA LEU A 230 4.82 -10.24 11.46
C LEU A 230 4.22 -11.51 10.83
N ALA A 231 2.92 -11.76 11.02
CA ALA A 231 2.24 -12.89 10.39
C ALA A 231 2.24 -12.80 8.86
N ALA A 232 2.04 -11.59 8.31
CA ALA A 232 2.08 -11.36 6.88
C ALA A 232 3.48 -11.57 6.30
N GLU A 233 4.53 -11.09 6.97
CA GLU A 233 5.93 -11.31 6.56
C GLU A 233 6.31 -12.79 6.55
N VAL A 234 5.90 -13.56 7.56
CA VAL A 234 6.13 -15.01 7.61
C VAL A 234 5.37 -15.73 6.49
N SER A 235 4.10 -15.34 6.26
CA SER A 235 3.29 -15.90 5.18
C SER A 235 3.88 -15.58 3.81
N ALA A 236 4.38 -14.35 3.62
CA ALA A 236 5.06 -13.94 2.41
C ALA A 236 6.29 -14.80 2.12
N GLU A 237 7.11 -15.09 3.14
CA GLU A 237 8.29 -15.94 2.98
C GLU A 237 7.92 -17.37 2.56
N PHE A 238 6.84 -17.92 3.12
CA PHE A 238 6.29 -19.21 2.70
C PHE A 238 5.86 -19.21 1.23
N TYR A 239 5.13 -18.18 0.78
CA TYR A 239 4.67 -18.11 -0.62
C TYR A 239 5.80 -17.90 -1.62
N LYS A 240 6.92 -17.28 -1.22
CA LYS A 240 8.14 -17.26 -2.07
C LYS A 240 8.67 -18.66 -2.35
N HIS A 241 8.53 -19.58 -1.39
CA HIS A 241 8.96 -20.98 -1.51
C HIS A 241 7.87 -21.90 -2.07
N GLN A 242 6.61 -21.48 -2.01
CA GLN A 242 5.43 -22.23 -2.48
C GLN A 242 4.55 -21.37 -3.41
N PRO A 243 5.07 -20.86 -4.54
CA PRO A 243 4.37 -19.89 -5.38
C PRO A 243 3.09 -20.46 -6.01
N SER A 244 2.98 -21.77 -6.20
CA SER A 244 1.76 -22.43 -6.71
C SER A 244 0.55 -22.28 -5.77
N LYS A 245 0.77 -21.97 -4.49
CA LYS A 245 -0.29 -21.73 -3.50
C LYS A 245 -0.66 -20.25 -3.37
N LEU A 246 0.11 -19.36 -4.00
CA LEU A 246 -0.15 -17.94 -3.96
C LEU A 246 -1.22 -17.58 -5.01
N THR A 247 -2.36 -17.09 -4.55
CA THR A 247 -3.42 -16.56 -5.41
C THR A 247 -3.54 -15.05 -5.25
N ARG A 248 -4.25 -14.40 -6.18
CA ARG A 248 -4.50 -12.96 -6.08
C ARG A 248 -5.29 -12.59 -4.82
N VAL A 249 -6.26 -13.43 -4.43
CA VAL A 249 -7.05 -13.25 -3.20
C VAL A 249 -6.15 -13.28 -1.96
N VAL A 250 -5.22 -14.25 -1.91
CA VAL A 250 -4.23 -14.34 -0.83
C VAL A 250 -3.36 -13.08 -0.82
N LEU A 251 -2.82 -12.66 -1.97
CA LEU A 251 -1.99 -11.46 -2.04
C LEU A 251 -2.73 -10.20 -1.56
N GLU A 252 -3.99 -9.99 -1.97
CA GLU A 252 -4.80 -8.86 -1.49
C GLU A 252 -5.05 -8.91 0.03
N SER A 253 -5.07 -10.10 0.64
CA SER A 253 -5.17 -10.23 2.11
C SER A 253 -3.86 -9.89 2.82
N LEU A 254 -2.70 -10.15 2.20
CA LEU A 254 -1.38 -9.84 2.76
C LEU A 254 -1.00 -8.36 2.56
N ARG A 255 -1.39 -7.77 1.42
CA ARG A 255 -0.95 -6.45 0.94
C ARG A 255 -1.13 -5.31 1.97
N PRO A 256 -2.22 -5.22 2.77
CA PRO A 256 -2.37 -4.18 3.80
C PRO A 256 -1.31 -4.23 4.91
N HIS A 257 -0.65 -5.37 5.05
CA HIS A 257 0.28 -5.67 6.15
C HIS A 257 1.74 -5.81 5.68
N LEU A 258 1.99 -5.76 4.37
CA LEU A 258 3.32 -5.89 3.78
C LEU A 258 3.90 -4.56 3.31
N GLY A 259 5.23 -4.50 3.22
CA GLY A 259 5.91 -3.44 2.49
C GLY A 259 5.66 -3.56 0.97
N ARG A 260 5.69 -2.43 0.26
CA ARG A 260 5.44 -2.37 -1.20
C ARG A 260 6.31 -3.34 -1.99
N LEU A 261 7.60 -3.42 -1.68
CA LEU A 261 8.55 -4.30 -2.38
C LEU A 261 8.23 -5.79 -2.21
N ASP A 262 7.78 -6.21 -1.02
CA ASP A 262 7.42 -7.61 -0.80
C ASP A 262 6.09 -7.95 -1.48
N ALA A 263 5.13 -7.04 -1.48
CA ALA A 263 3.89 -7.20 -2.24
C ALA A 263 4.16 -7.32 -3.75
N GLU A 264 5.01 -6.45 -4.32
CA GLU A 264 5.41 -6.51 -5.74
C GLU A 264 6.14 -7.81 -6.08
N ARG A 265 7.04 -8.29 -5.21
CA ARG A 265 7.72 -9.58 -5.37
C ARG A 265 6.76 -10.76 -5.37
N LEU A 266 5.80 -10.78 -4.44
CA LEU A 266 4.78 -11.83 -4.40
C LEU A 266 3.87 -11.77 -5.64
N GLU A 267 3.46 -10.58 -6.06
CA GLU A 267 2.65 -10.41 -7.28
C GLU A 267 3.34 -10.99 -8.51
N ALA A 268 4.66 -10.82 -8.63
CA ALA A 268 5.45 -11.38 -9.71
C ALA A 268 5.41 -12.92 -9.76
N LEU A 269 5.16 -13.60 -8.64
CA LEU A 269 5.09 -15.06 -8.54
C LEU A 269 3.74 -15.65 -8.98
N ILE A 270 2.66 -14.86 -8.98
CA ILE A 270 1.33 -15.32 -9.39
C ILE A 270 1.29 -15.42 -10.91
N PRO A 271 1.04 -16.57 -11.56
CA PRO A 271 0.99 -16.64 -13.03
C PRO A 271 0.07 -15.56 -13.64
N PRO A 272 0.45 -14.89 -14.75
CA PRO A 272 -0.39 -13.89 -15.38
C PRO A 272 -1.69 -14.54 -15.90
N THR A 273 -2.82 -13.88 -15.68
CA THR A 273 -4.11 -14.34 -16.21
C THR A 273 -4.12 -14.16 -17.71
N LEU A 274 -4.43 -15.23 -18.46
CA LEU A 274 -4.57 -15.17 -19.92
C LEU A 274 -5.68 -14.17 -20.29
N PRO A 275 -5.50 -13.36 -21.35
CA PRO A 275 -6.56 -12.49 -21.82
C PRO A 275 -7.73 -13.32 -22.35
N GLY A 276 -8.95 -12.86 -22.08
CA GLY A 276 -10.17 -13.43 -22.65
C GLY A 276 -10.29 -13.17 -24.16
N PRO A 277 -11.36 -13.70 -24.79
CA PRO A 277 -11.58 -13.53 -26.23
C PRO A 277 -11.75 -12.05 -26.59
N LEU A 278 -11.31 -11.71 -27.81
CA LEU A 278 -11.42 -10.35 -28.33
C LEU A 278 -12.88 -9.90 -28.41
N PRO A 279 -13.23 -8.73 -27.83
CA PRO A 279 -14.56 -8.16 -27.96
C PRO A 279 -14.90 -7.80 -29.41
N ILE A 280 -16.15 -8.06 -29.83
CA ILE A 280 -16.63 -7.70 -31.17
C ILE A 280 -16.92 -6.18 -31.27
N GLU A 281 -17.38 -5.59 -30.17
CA GLU A 281 -17.76 -4.18 -30.11
C GLU A 281 -16.55 -3.29 -29.79
N ALA A 282 -16.38 -2.23 -30.60
CA ALA A 282 -15.28 -1.27 -30.47
C ALA A 282 -15.17 -0.67 -29.06
N GLY A 283 -16.31 -0.33 -28.44
CA GLY A 283 -16.36 0.25 -27.09
C GLY A 283 -15.81 -0.67 -26.00
N HIS A 284 -15.77 -1.98 -26.23
CA HIS A 284 -15.25 -2.96 -25.27
C HIS A 284 -13.75 -3.26 -25.46
N LEU A 285 -13.15 -2.89 -26.60
CA LEU A 285 -11.73 -3.11 -26.86
C LEU A 285 -10.83 -2.40 -25.85
N ALA A 286 -11.19 -1.16 -25.47
CA ALA A 286 -10.44 -0.41 -24.46
C ALA A 286 -10.42 -1.14 -23.11
N LYS A 287 -11.59 -1.63 -22.66
CA LYS A 287 -11.70 -2.34 -21.38
C LYS A 287 -10.91 -3.65 -21.39
N TRP A 288 -11.03 -4.44 -22.47
CA TRP A 288 -10.26 -5.67 -22.66
C TRP A 288 -8.75 -5.38 -22.68
N PHE A 289 -8.32 -4.35 -23.42
CA PHE A 289 -6.92 -3.96 -23.50
C PHE A 289 -6.35 -3.64 -22.12
N LEU A 290 -7.06 -2.83 -21.33
CA LEU A 290 -6.57 -2.38 -20.02
C LEU A 290 -6.69 -3.43 -18.91
N ARG A 291 -7.76 -4.23 -18.90
CA ARG A 291 -8.05 -5.18 -17.80
C ARG A 291 -7.44 -6.56 -18.04
N GLU A 292 -7.19 -6.93 -19.29
CA GLU A 292 -6.83 -8.30 -19.65
C GLU A 292 -5.51 -8.35 -20.43
N TYR A 293 -5.44 -7.73 -21.61
CA TYR A 293 -4.27 -7.84 -22.48
C TYR A 293 -3.02 -7.17 -21.92
N LEU A 294 -3.08 -5.88 -21.56
CA LEU A 294 -1.92 -5.12 -21.11
C LEU A 294 -1.33 -5.67 -19.80
N PRO A 295 -2.13 -6.06 -18.78
CA PRO A 295 -1.63 -6.74 -17.59
C PRO A 295 -0.92 -8.07 -17.90
N TYR A 296 -1.44 -8.86 -18.84
CA TYR A 296 -0.78 -10.07 -19.31
C TYR A 296 0.54 -9.74 -20.02
N ARG A 297 0.48 -8.83 -21.00
CA ARG A 297 1.62 -8.45 -21.86
C ARG A 297 2.83 -7.96 -21.08
N LYS A 298 2.62 -7.18 -20.01
CA LYS A 298 3.69 -6.66 -19.12
C LYS A 298 4.48 -7.75 -18.39
N ARG A 299 3.96 -8.98 -18.34
CA ARG A 299 4.47 -10.06 -17.49
C ARG A 299 5.07 -11.23 -18.25
N VAL A 300 4.93 -11.22 -19.57
CA VAL A 300 5.40 -12.29 -20.46
C VAL A 300 6.51 -11.78 -21.38
N GLU A 301 7.30 -12.72 -21.90
CA GLU A 301 8.39 -12.42 -22.82
C GLU A 301 7.88 -11.98 -24.20
N ASP A 302 8.77 -11.40 -25.01
CA ASP A 302 8.42 -10.83 -26.32
C ASP A 302 7.94 -11.85 -27.34
N GLY A 303 8.39 -13.10 -27.23
CA GLY A 303 8.01 -14.21 -28.11
C GLY A 303 6.89 -15.09 -27.54
N ASP A 304 6.15 -14.63 -26.53
CA ASP A 304 5.07 -15.41 -25.94
C ASP A 304 4.01 -15.77 -27.01
N PRO A 305 3.72 -17.06 -27.24
CA PRO A 305 2.81 -17.48 -28.31
C PRO A 305 1.41 -16.87 -28.20
N THR A 306 0.92 -16.70 -26.97
CA THR A 306 -0.41 -16.10 -26.72
C THR A 306 -0.44 -14.65 -27.17
N VAL A 307 0.63 -13.87 -26.89
CA VAL A 307 0.74 -12.48 -27.37
C VAL A 307 0.72 -12.42 -28.89
N LEU A 308 1.46 -13.31 -29.57
CA LEU A 308 1.52 -13.32 -31.03
C LEU A 308 0.19 -13.71 -31.66
N GLU A 309 -0.50 -14.73 -31.12
CA GLU A 309 -1.81 -15.17 -31.58
C GLU A 309 -2.89 -14.10 -31.37
N VAL A 310 -2.93 -13.52 -30.16
CA VAL A 310 -3.86 -12.43 -29.82
C VAL A 310 -3.57 -11.18 -30.64
N GLY A 311 -2.30 -10.81 -30.80
CA GLY A 311 -1.86 -9.66 -31.58
C GLY A 311 -2.27 -9.77 -33.05
N ARG A 312 -2.06 -10.93 -33.67
CA ARG A 312 -2.53 -11.21 -35.03
C ARG A 312 -4.05 -11.14 -35.14
N SER A 313 -4.76 -11.86 -34.27
CA SER A 313 -6.22 -11.93 -34.28
C SER A 313 -6.84 -10.54 -34.10
N PHE A 314 -6.27 -9.74 -33.21
CA PHE A 314 -6.65 -8.36 -32.99
C PHE A 314 -6.38 -7.52 -34.23
N GLY A 315 -5.20 -7.62 -34.83
CA GLY A 315 -4.84 -6.89 -36.05
C GLY A 315 -5.82 -7.15 -37.18
N GLU A 316 -6.12 -8.42 -37.48
CA GLU A 316 -7.09 -8.78 -38.52
C GLU A 316 -8.50 -8.24 -38.22
N GLN A 317 -8.96 -8.36 -36.98
CA GLN A 317 -10.27 -7.85 -36.56
C GLN A 317 -10.34 -6.31 -36.63
N PHE A 318 -9.30 -5.63 -36.13
CA PHE A 318 -9.21 -4.18 -36.12
C PHE A 318 -9.19 -3.63 -37.54
N LEU A 319 -8.42 -4.22 -38.46
CA LEU A 319 -8.37 -3.79 -39.86
C LEU A 319 -9.73 -3.94 -40.57
N ARG A 320 -10.47 -5.03 -40.31
CA ARG A 320 -11.83 -5.22 -40.85
C ARG A 320 -12.83 -4.21 -40.26
N MET A 321 -12.73 -3.95 -38.96
CA MET A 321 -13.56 -2.95 -38.29
C MET A 321 -13.26 -1.54 -38.83
N TYR A 322 -11.98 -1.18 -38.96
CA TYR A 322 -11.51 0.13 -39.41
C TYR A 322 -11.98 0.43 -40.84
N SER A 323 -11.79 -0.50 -41.79
CA SER A 323 -12.21 -0.32 -43.18
C SER A 323 -13.72 -0.24 -43.36
N ARG A 324 -14.49 -0.92 -42.50
CA ARG A 324 -15.96 -0.89 -42.53
C ARG A 324 -16.53 0.37 -41.89
N ASP A 325 -16.09 0.69 -40.67
CA ASP A 325 -16.78 1.67 -39.82
C ASP A 325 -16.35 3.11 -40.11
N ILE A 326 -15.13 3.35 -40.56
CA ILE A 326 -14.61 4.71 -40.70
C ILE A 326 -15.23 5.46 -41.89
N PRO A 327 -15.26 4.87 -43.10
CA PRO A 327 -15.91 5.50 -44.24
C PRO A 327 -17.42 5.66 -44.02
N SER A 328 -18.06 4.69 -43.36
CA SER A 328 -19.52 4.64 -43.17
C SER A 328 -20.04 5.42 -41.95
N GLY A 329 -19.15 5.87 -41.06
CA GLY A 329 -19.56 6.53 -39.81
C GLY A 329 -20.07 5.56 -38.73
N GLY A 330 -19.61 4.31 -38.75
CA GLY A 330 -19.97 3.27 -37.80
C GLY A 330 -19.45 3.49 -36.36
N PRO A 331 -19.79 2.59 -35.44
CA PRO A 331 -19.58 2.78 -33.99
C PRO A 331 -18.12 2.99 -33.59
N ALA A 332 -17.16 2.34 -34.25
CA ALA A 332 -15.74 2.50 -33.94
C ALA A 332 -15.22 3.95 -34.13
N ARG A 333 -15.93 4.78 -34.91
CA ARG A 333 -15.50 6.13 -35.26
C ARG A 333 -15.35 7.06 -34.07
N GLU A 334 -16.15 6.90 -33.02
CA GLU A 334 -16.08 7.78 -31.85
C GLU A 334 -14.83 7.56 -31.00
N HIS A 335 -14.16 6.42 -31.17
CA HIS A 335 -12.94 6.05 -30.46
C HIS A 335 -11.67 6.57 -31.14
N LEU A 336 -11.75 7.00 -32.40
CA LEU A 336 -10.61 7.49 -33.17
C LEU A 336 -10.04 8.79 -32.58
N SER A 337 -8.71 8.86 -32.48
CA SER A 337 -8.03 9.97 -31.82
C SER A 337 -8.32 11.33 -32.46
N TRP A 338 -8.39 11.42 -33.80
CA TRP A 338 -8.73 12.67 -34.49
C TRP A 338 -10.19 13.08 -34.31
N VAL A 339 -11.10 12.12 -34.14
CA VAL A 339 -12.52 12.39 -33.85
C VAL A 339 -12.66 12.90 -32.42
N LYS A 340 -11.91 12.34 -31.47
CA LYS A 340 -11.81 12.85 -30.10
C LYS A 340 -11.18 14.23 -30.06
N ALA A 341 -10.07 14.45 -30.78
CA ALA A 341 -9.37 15.74 -30.85
C ALA A 341 -10.28 16.88 -31.33
N ARG A 342 -11.13 16.61 -32.34
CA ARG A 342 -12.09 17.59 -32.85
C ARG A 342 -13.10 18.09 -31.79
N LYS A 343 -13.32 17.33 -30.71
CA LYS A 343 -14.24 17.66 -29.60
C LYS A 343 -13.56 18.40 -28.44
N LEU A 344 -12.27 18.73 -28.55
CA LEU A 344 -11.50 19.33 -27.44
C LEU A 344 -11.83 20.80 -27.18
N ARG A 345 -12.25 21.57 -28.19
CA ARG A 345 -12.64 22.97 -27.97
C ARG A 345 -13.94 23.03 -27.18
N ARG A 346 -13.89 23.59 -25.97
CA ARG A 346 -15.04 23.78 -25.09
C ARG A 346 -15.10 25.22 -24.58
N PRO A 347 -16.25 25.91 -24.65
CA PRO A 347 -16.35 27.35 -24.45
C PRO A 347 -16.00 27.83 -23.04
N ASP A 348 -15.98 26.93 -22.06
CA ASP A 348 -15.87 27.20 -20.62
C ASP A 348 -14.51 26.85 -20.01
N THR A 349 -13.57 26.33 -20.81
CA THR A 349 -12.24 25.94 -20.32
C THR A 349 -11.15 26.29 -21.33
N VAL A 350 -9.93 26.50 -20.84
CA VAL A 350 -8.73 26.40 -21.67
C VAL A 350 -8.37 24.92 -21.78
N THR A 351 -8.03 24.46 -22.99
CA THR A 351 -7.58 23.08 -23.20
C THR A 351 -6.13 23.04 -23.65
N LEU A 352 -5.31 22.25 -22.96
CA LEU A 352 -3.96 21.91 -23.36
C LEU A 352 -3.92 20.47 -23.87
N LEU A 353 -3.74 20.28 -25.16
CA LEU A 353 -3.47 18.97 -25.75
C LEU A 353 -1.97 18.73 -25.78
N VAL A 354 -1.49 17.84 -24.93
CA VAL A 354 -0.13 17.34 -24.91
C VAL A 354 -0.03 16.12 -25.82
N VAL A 355 0.81 16.21 -26.85
CA VAL A 355 1.08 15.13 -27.80
C VAL A 355 2.54 14.70 -27.63
N LEU A 356 2.75 13.55 -27.01
CA LEU A 356 4.05 12.90 -26.85
C LEU A 356 4.21 11.85 -27.94
N ASP A 357 5.23 11.97 -28.78
CA ASP A 357 5.44 11.11 -29.95
C ASP A 357 5.67 9.64 -29.53
N GLY A 358 4.89 8.72 -30.09
CA GLY A 358 4.97 7.29 -29.77
C GLY A 358 4.79 6.91 -28.29
N LEU A 359 3.97 7.63 -27.51
CA LEU A 359 3.74 7.35 -26.09
C LEU A 359 2.87 6.09 -25.92
N GLY A 360 3.49 4.96 -25.58
CA GLY A 360 2.76 3.75 -25.24
C GLY A 360 1.94 3.90 -23.95
N TYR A 361 0.94 3.04 -23.76
CA TYR A 361 0.08 3.12 -22.57
C TYR A 361 0.86 2.91 -21.26
N GLN A 362 1.88 2.05 -21.26
CA GLN A 362 2.76 1.85 -20.10
C GLN A 362 3.61 3.11 -19.78
N ASP A 363 4.03 3.84 -20.81
CA ASP A 363 4.77 5.09 -20.63
C ASP A 363 3.87 6.18 -20.04
N MET A 364 2.58 6.21 -20.43
CA MET A 364 1.59 7.10 -19.83
C MET A 364 1.35 6.80 -18.35
N GLU A 365 1.23 5.53 -17.95
CA GLU A 365 1.12 5.16 -16.54
C GLU A 365 2.35 5.59 -15.73
N TYR A 366 3.55 5.43 -16.29
CA TYR A 366 4.78 5.91 -15.67
C TYR A 366 4.78 7.44 -15.54
N LEU A 367 4.44 8.15 -16.62
CA LEU A 367 4.34 9.61 -16.64
C LEU A 367 3.36 10.11 -15.57
N TRP A 368 2.20 9.47 -15.43
CA TRP A 368 1.23 9.82 -14.40
C TRP A 368 1.75 9.59 -12.98
N GLY A 369 2.44 8.47 -12.74
CA GLY A 369 3.11 8.22 -11.47
C GLY A 369 4.08 9.35 -11.09
N GLU A 370 4.83 9.87 -12.06
CA GLU A 370 5.74 10.99 -11.87
C GLU A 370 5.02 12.32 -11.67
N ILE A 371 3.93 12.61 -12.40
CA ILE A 371 3.09 13.78 -12.18
C ILE A 371 2.57 13.80 -10.73
N VAL A 372 2.01 12.68 -10.26
CA VAL A 372 1.50 12.55 -8.88
C VAL A 372 2.62 12.71 -7.86
N ARG A 373 3.81 12.18 -8.14
CA ARG A 373 4.98 12.31 -7.24
C ARG A 373 5.47 13.76 -7.14
N LEU A 374 5.44 14.49 -8.24
CA LEU A 374 5.96 15.87 -8.35
C LEU A 374 4.95 16.92 -7.89
N ASP A 375 3.65 16.68 -8.06
CA ASP A 375 2.59 17.53 -7.52
C ASP A 375 2.37 17.28 -6.03
N SER A 376 3.30 17.82 -5.22
CA SER A 376 3.20 17.77 -3.75
C SER A 376 1.95 18.44 -3.18
N SER A 377 1.28 19.30 -3.96
CA SER A 377 0.06 19.98 -3.56
C SER A 377 -1.23 19.19 -3.83
N GLY A 378 -1.16 18.12 -4.63
CA GLY A 378 -2.30 17.29 -5.01
C GLY A 378 -3.38 18.05 -5.78
N ARG A 379 -3.00 19.09 -6.53
CA ARG A 379 -3.92 19.93 -7.30
C ARG A 379 -4.27 19.34 -8.65
N ILE A 380 -3.44 18.48 -9.22
CA ILE A 380 -3.66 17.83 -10.52
C ILE A 380 -4.37 16.49 -10.28
N SER A 381 -5.55 16.35 -10.86
CA SER A 381 -6.38 15.15 -10.76
C SER A 381 -6.60 14.53 -12.14
N LEU A 382 -6.55 13.21 -12.19
CA LEU A 382 -6.91 12.43 -13.38
C LEU A 382 -8.44 12.29 -13.43
N LEU A 383 -9.05 12.86 -14.47
CA LEU A 383 -10.49 12.81 -14.69
C LEU A 383 -10.91 11.59 -15.51
N LYS A 384 -10.07 11.18 -16.47
CA LYS A 384 -10.33 10.06 -17.38
C LYS A 384 -9.01 9.42 -17.81
N ASP A 385 -8.96 8.10 -17.79
CA ASP A 385 -7.89 7.25 -18.31
C ASP A 385 -8.40 6.41 -19.49
N GLU A 386 -8.87 7.09 -20.53
CA GLU A 386 -9.45 6.43 -21.70
C GLU A 386 -8.38 5.93 -22.68
N VAL A 387 -8.81 5.08 -23.60
CA VAL A 387 -8.05 4.64 -24.78
C VAL A 387 -8.66 5.29 -26.02
N ALA A 388 -7.81 5.71 -26.95
CA ALA A 388 -8.19 6.11 -28.29
C ALA A 388 -7.58 5.16 -29.34
N PHE A 389 -8.18 5.12 -30.53
CA PHE A 389 -7.65 4.37 -31.66
C PHE A 389 -6.84 5.32 -32.54
N THR A 390 -5.58 5.02 -32.78
CA THR A 390 -4.75 5.84 -33.69
C THR A 390 -5.17 5.66 -35.16
N PRO A 391 -4.95 6.68 -36.01
CA PRO A 391 -5.02 6.54 -37.45
C PRO A 391 -4.12 5.44 -38.00
N LEU A 392 -4.56 4.80 -39.07
CA LEU A 392 -3.71 3.94 -39.88
C LEU A 392 -3.15 4.69 -41.10
N PRO A 393 -1.91 4.40 -41.52
CA PRO A 393 -0.93 3.59 -40.79
C PRO A 393 -0.44 4.30 -39.51
N THR A 394 0.00 3.54 -38.52
CA THR A 394 0.53 4.05 -37.24
C THR A 394 1.95 4.61 -37.40
N VAL A 395 2.11 5.54 -38.33
CA VAL A 395 3.37 6.19 -38.70
C VAL A 395 3.19 7.69 -38.54
N THR A 396 4.14 8.36 -37.88
CA THR A 396 4.08 9.79 -37.52
C THR A 396 3.66 10.70 -38.68
N LYS A 397 4.16 10.45 -39.90
CA LYS A 397 3.85 11.21 -41.13
C LYS A 397 2.34 11.33 -41.37
N TRP A 398 1.57 10.32 -41.01
CA TRP A 398 0.13 10.23 -41.26
C TRP A 398 -0.69 10.42 -39.99
N ALA A 399 -0.27 9.78 -38.90
CA ALA A 399 -1.02 9.76 -37.66
C ALA A 399 -1.04 11.14 -36.96
N LYS A 400 0.10 11.84 -36.93
CA LYS A 400 0.23 13.13 -36.24
C LYS A 400 -0.59 14.23 -36.90
N PRO A 401 -0.52 14.47 -38.23
CA PRO A 401 -1.37 15.48 -38.87
C PRO A 401 -2.86 15.20 -38.68
N ALA A 402 -3.29 13.93 -38.74
CA ALA A 402 -4.68 13.56 -38.52
C ALA A 402 -5.15 13.95 -37.10
N LEU A 403 -4.35 13.65 -36.06
CA LEU A 403 -4.63 14.04 -34.69
C LEU A 403 -4.70 15.57 -34.52
N LEU A 404 -3.67 16.29 -34.99
CA LEU A 404 -3.54 17.74 -34.80
C LEU A 404 -4.66 18.53 -35.50
N LYS A 405 -5.17 18.01 -36.61
CA LYS A 405 -6.17 18.69 -37.46
C LYS A 405 -7.59 18.15 -37.27
N GLY A 406 -7.76 17.05 -36.52
CA GLY A 406 -9.07 16.47 -36.22
C GLY A 406 -9.77 15.86 -37.43
N VAL A 407 -9.02 15.40 -38.43
CA VAL A 407 -9.51 14.85 -39.70
C VAL A 407 -8.76 13.56 -40.05
N PRO A 408 -9.34 12.65 -40.85
CA PRO A 408 -8.63 11.44 -41.27
C PRO A 408 -7.37 11.77 -42.11
N PRO A 409 -6.38 10.87 -42.18
CA PRO A 409 -5.10 11.11 -42.85
C PRO A 409 -5.22 11.68 -44.28
N ALA A 410 -6.10 11.11 -45.12
CA ALA A 410 -6.33 11.57 -46.49
C ALA A 410 -6.81 13.03 -46.62
N ARG A 411 -7.29 13.63 -45.53
CA ARG A 411 -7.80 15.01 -45.51
C ARG A 411 -6.94 15.94 -44.67
N ALA A 412 -5.86 15.44 -44.07
CA ALA A 412 -5.01 16.26 -43.21
C ALA A 412 -4.27 17.33 -44.04
N ASP A 413 -3.88 17.01 -45.26
CA ASP A 413 -3.25 17.97 -46.16
C ASP A 413 -4.20 19.13 -46.48
N GLY A 414 -3.71 20.36 -46.32
CA GLY A 414 -4.47 21.58 -46.55
C GLY A 414 -5.45 21.99 -45.44
N GLN A 415 -5.58 21.22 -44.35
CA GLN A 415 -6.39 21.63 -43.18
C GLN A 415 -5.53 22.37 -42.14
N PRO A 416 -6.08 23.41 -41.47
CA PRO A 416 -5.41 24.06 -40.36
C PRO A 416 -5.42 23.17 -39.12
N ASP A 417 -4.45 23.39 -38.23
CA ASP A 417 -4.43 22.72 -36.93
C ASP A 417 -5.62 23.17 -36.06
N LEU A 418 -6.10 22.28 -35.19
CA LEU A 418 -7.22 22.55 -34.28
C LEU A 418 -6.90 23.64 -33.24
N GLY A 419 -5.64 23.97 -33.04
CA GLY A 419 -5.18 24.89 -32.00
C GLY A 419 -3.78 25.42 -32.29
N LYS A 420 -3.25 26.22 -31.36
CA LYS A 420 -1.91 26.79 -31.46
C LYS A 420 -0.86 25.71 -31.15
N VAL A 421 -0.14 25.23 -32.16
CA VAL A 421 0.89 24.19 -32.01
C VAL A 421 2.22 24.80 -31.54
N LEU A 422 2.72 24.31 -30.41
CA LEU A 422 3.91 24.79 -29.71
C LEU A 422 4.81 23.62 -29.33
N ALA A 423 6.12 23.85 -29.33
CA ALA A 423 7.12 22.83 -28.98
C ALA A 423 8.06 23.26 -27.85
N ARG A 424 8.22 24.56 -27.60
CA ARG A 424 9.10 25.08 -26.54
C ARG A 424 8.30 25.37 -25.28
N ASP A 425 8.80 24.95 -24.14
CA ASP A 425 8.12 25.07 -22.84
C ASP A 425 7.74 26.52 -22.51
N GLU A 426 8.66 27.47 -22.76
CA GLU A 426 8.43 28.90 -22.53
C GLU A 426 7.27 29.45 -23.37
N ASP A 427 7.12 28.98 -24.61
CA ASP A 427 6.02 29.38 -25.49
C ASP A 427 4.69 28.83 -24.99
N VAL A 428 4.69 27.59 -24.47
CA VAL A 428 3.50 26.95 -23.92
C VAL A 428 3.05 27.65 -22.65
N ARG A 429 3.97 27.92 -21.71
CA ARG A 429 3.66 28.65 -20.46
C ARG A 429 3.10 30.03 -20.75
N ARG A 430 3.74 30.78 -21.65
CA ARG A 430 3.25 32.08 -22.09
C ARG A 430 1.86 31.98 -22.73
N ALA A 431 1.66 31.02 -23.63
CA ALA A 431 0.35 30.81 -24.24
C ALA A 431 -0.72 30.52 -23.18
N LEU A 432 -0.47 29.58 -22.26
CA LEU A 432 -1.42 29.25 -21.20
C LEU A 432 -1.78 30.44 -20.30
N ALA A 433 -0.84 31.36 -20.06
CA ALA A 433 -1.09 32.58 -19.29
C ALA A 433 -1.94 33.62 -20.03
N GLU A 434 -1.90 33.63 -21.37
CA GLU A 434 -2.55 34.64 -22.23
C GLU A 434 -3.86 34.14 -22.87
N THR A 435 -4.12 32.84 -22.83
CA THR A 435 -5.19 32.16 -23.59
C THR A 435 -6.58 32.40 -23.00
N ALA A 436 -7.57 32.60 -23.88
CA ALA A 436 -8.97 32.79 -23.51
C ALA A 436 -9.72 31.44 -23.38
N LEU A 437 -10.84 31.43 -22.64
CA LEU A 437 -11.72 30.26 -22.59
C LEU A 437 -12.19 29.86 -24.00
N GLY A 438 -12.28 28.56 -24.29
CA GLY A 438 -12.62 28.07 -25.64
C GLY A 438 -11.42 27.75 -26.52
N GLU A 439 -10.24 28.25 -26.18
CA GLU A 439 -9.04 28.06 -26.99
C GLU A 439 -8.32 26.74 -26.67
N LEU A 440 -7.64 26.23 -27.70
CA LEU A 440 -6.88 25.00 -27.66
C LEU A 440 -5.40 25.30 -27.94
N ILE A 441 -4.55 24.95 -26.99
CA ILE A 441 -3.10 24.91 -27.16
C ILE A 441 -2.70 23.47 -27.39
N ILE A 442 -1.79 23.23 -28.34
CA ILE A 442 -1.24 21.91 -28.60
C ILE A 442 0.25 21.97 -28.29
N TRP A 443 0.69 21.25 -27.25
CA TRP A 443 2.09 21.07 -26.91
C TRP A 443 2.57 19.74 -27.47
N ARG A 444 3.46 19.80 -28.47
CA ARG A 444 4.09 18.61 -29.04
C ARG A 444 5.50 18.41 -28.48
N ASP A 445 5.83 17.17 -28.15
CA ASP A 445 7.18 16.74 -27.80
C ASP A 445 7.54 15.50 -28.65
N GLN A 446 8.81 15.38 -29.01
CA GLN A 446 9.31 14.24 -29.80
C GLN A 446 9.63 13.03 -28.91
N GLU A 447 9.58 13.17 -27.60
CA GLU A 447 9.76 12.05 -26.68
C GLU A 447 8.44 11.33 -26.37
N PRO A 448 8.45 10.02 -26.06
CA PRO A 448 9.65 9.16 -26.04
C PRO A 448 10.07 8.63 -27.42
N ASP A 449 9.40 9.06 -28.51
CA ASP A 449 9.72 8.89 -29.95
C ASP A 449 11.17 8.49 -30.24
N THR A 450 11.95 9.57 -30.26
CA THR A 450 13.39 9.66 -30.48
C THR A 450 14.19 8.72 -29.58
N THR A 451 13.88 8.66 -28.29
CA THR A 451 14.66 7.85 -27.34
C THR A 451 14.63 6.36 -27.66
N TYR A 452 13.49 5.81 -28.12
CA TYR A 452 13.45 4.39 -28.49
C TYR A 452 14.04 4.10 -29.88
N HIS A 453 14.16 5.12 -30.74
CA HIS A 453 14.87 4.98 -32.01
C HIS A 453 16.40 4.93 -31.87
N ASP A 454 16.95 5.25 -30.70
CA ASP A 454 18.36 4.99 -30.38
C ASP A 454 18.67 3.49 -30.55
N LYS A 455 19.75 3.15 -31.26
CA LYS A 455 20.21 1.75 -31.49
C LYS A 455 20.83 1.15 -30.23
N VAL A 456 20.04 1.00 -29.17
CA VAL A 456 20.42 0.42 -27.88
C VAL A 456 19.56 -0.80 -27.56
N SER A 457 19.93 -1.57 -26.53
CA SER A 457 19.09 -2.69 -26.10
C SER A 457 17.76 -2.21 -25.54
N LYS A 458 16.73 -3.08 -25.58
CA LYS A 458 15.38 -2.81 -25.07
C LYS A 458 15.38 -2.19 -23.67
N GLN A 459 16.15 -2.76 -22.73
CA GLN A 459 16.20 -2.28 -21.35
C GLN A 459 16.83 -0.89 -21.24
N VAL A 460 17.85 -0.59 -22.05
CA VAL A 460 18.50 0.73 -22.05
C VAL A 460 17.56 1.77 -22.64
N ALA A 461 16.87 1.46 -23.74
CA ALA A 461 15.87 2.33 -24.34
C ALA A 461 14.75 2.68 -23.34
N LEU A 462 14.19 1.67 -22.67
CA LEU A 462 13.16 1.86 -21.65
C LEU A 462 13.63 2.75 -20.49
N ASN A 463 14.85 2.53 -19.98
CA ASN A 463 15.39 3.34 -18.89
C ASN A 463 15.62 4.80 -19.30
N LYS A 464 16.13 5.04 -20.52
CA LYS A 464 16.27 6.39 -21.07
C LYS A 464 14.92 7.07 -21.27
N ALA A 465 13.93 6.35 -21.83
CA ALA A 465 12.59 6.87 -22.06
C ALA A 465 11.94 7.29 -20.74
N ARG A 466 12.09 6.49 -19.68
CA ARG A 466 11.65 6.88 -18.32
C ARG A 466 12.33 8.15 -17.81
N GLY A 467 13.63 8.33 -18.06
CA GLY A 467 14.32 9.57 -17.74
C GLY A 467 13.74 10.79 -18.48
N ALA A 468 13.48 10.65 -19.79
CA ALA A 468 12.85 11.70 -20.60
C ALA A 468 11.44 12.04 -20.10
N LEU A 469 10.64 11.02 -19.75
CA LEU A 469 9.28 11.17 -19.22
C LEU A 469 9.27 11.81 -17.83
N THR A 470 10.21 11.46 -16.94
CA THR A 470 10.38 12.16 -15.65
C THR A 470 10.68 13.64 -15.87
N GLY A 471 11.58 13.96 -16.81
CA GLY A 471 11.85 15.34 -17.21
C GLY A 471 10.61 16.04 -17.75
N PHE A 472 9.82 15.38 -18.61
CA PHE A 472 8.58 15.95 -19.15
C PHE A 472 7.52 16.16 -18.07
N ALA A 473 7.33 15.20 -17.16
CA ALA A 473 6.41 15.31 -16.03
C ALA A 473 6.67 16.57 -15.21
N GLN A 474 7.95 16.85 -14.91
CA GLN A 474 8.33 18.06 -14.19
C GLN A 474 7.91 19.33 -14.95
N ARG A 475 8.22 19.42 -16.23
CA ARG A 475 7.87 20.59 -17.05
C ARG A 475 6.36 20.78 -17.17
N LEU A 476 5.61 19.68 -17.30
CA LEU A 476 4.15 19.70 -17.35
C LEU A 476 3.55 20.17 -16.03
N VAL A 477 3.99 19.63 -14.90
CA VAL A 477 3.51 20.03 -13.56
C VAL A 477 3.77 21.52 -13.33
N GLU A 478 4.98 21.99 -13.62
CA GLU A 478 5.32 23.42 -13.52
C GLU A 478 4.38 24.29 -14.39
N ALA A 479 4.22 23.94 -15.68
CA ALA A 479 3.37 24.71 -16.59
C ALA A 479 1.89 24.74 -16.15
N VAL A 480 1.35 23.61 -15.65
CA VAL A 480 -0.05 23.50 -15.21
C VAL A 480 -0.29 24.26 -13.91
N LEU A 481 0.66 24.21 -12.96
CA LEU A 481 0.52 24.87 -11.66
C LEU A 481 0.74 26.39 -11.75
N GLU A 482 1.49 26.88 -12.73
CA GLU A 482 1.71 28.32 -12.99
C GLU A 482 0.47 29.04 -13.56
N VAL A 483 -0.47 28.32 -14.19
CA VAL A 483 -1.70 28.94 -14.72
C VAL A 483 -2.50 29.61 -13.57
N PRO A 484 -3.10 30.80 -13.75
CA PRO A 484 -3.89 31.43 -12.68
C PRO A 484 -5.05 30.53 -12.21
N GLN A 485 -5.32 30.50 -10.90
CA GLN A 485 -6.40 29.67 -10.30
C GLN A 485 -7.79 29.95 -10.90
N SER A 486 -8.04 31.17 -11.35
CA SER A 486 -9.30 31.59 -11.96
C SER A 486 -9.54 31.04 -13.37
N VAL A 487 -8.53 30.42 -14.00
CA VAL A 487 -8.64 29.84 -15.34
C VAL A 487 -8.88 28.34 -15.20
N PRO A 488 -10.07 27.83 -15.58
CA PRO A 488 -10.31 26.40 -15.70
C PRO A 488 -9.41 25.82 -16.80
N LEU A 489 -8.61 24.82 -16.44
CA LEU A 489 -7.65 24.17 -17.33
C LEU A 489 -7.92 22.67 -17.37
N GLU A 490 -8.17 22.17 -18.57
CA GLU A 490 -8.18 20.74 -18.89
C GLU A 490 -6.91 20.40 -19.68
N VAL A 491 -6.20 19.35 -19.28
CA VAL A 491 -5.01 18.85 -19.96
C VAL A 491 -5.32 17.48 -20.51
N VAL A 492 -5.17 17.30 -21.82
CA VAL A 492 -5.30 16.00 -22.47
C VAL A 492 -3.92 15.52 -22.87
N VAL A 493 -3.48 14.38 -22.32
CA VAL A 493 -2.20 13.76 -22.66
C VAL A 493 -2.46 12.55 -23.55
N THR A 494 -1.86 12.55 -24.74
CA THR A 494 -2.02 11.49 -25.74
C THR A 494 -0.81 11.43 -26.66
N THR A 495 -0.93 10.62 -27.72
CA THR A 495 0.08 10.42 -28.75
C THR A 495 -0.56 10.27 -30.12
N ASP A 496 0.24 10.37 -31.16
CA ASP A 496 -0.17 10.05 -32.51
C ASP A 496 -0.25 8.54 -32.75
N HIS A 497 0.67 7.73 -32.21
CA HIS A 497 0.65 6.28 -32.33
C HIS A 497 1.28 5.57 -31.12
N GLY A 498 1.01 4.27 -30.98
CA GLY A 498 1.69 3.42 -30.01
C GLY A 498 2.96 2.79 -30.57
N ARG A 499 3.46 1.77 -29.88
CA ARG A 499 4.63 0.97 -30.28
C ARG A 499 4.47 -0.46 -29.79
N LEU A 500 5.04 -1.39 -30.54
CA LEU A 500 5.15 -2.79 -30.13
C LEU A 500 5.96 -2.86 -28.83
N MET A 501 5.48 -3.59 -27.82
CA MET A 501 6.17 -3.70 -26.52
C MET A 501 7.31 -4.73 -26.54
N ALA A 502 7.95 -4.94 -27.70
CA ALA A 502 8.92 -5.98 -27.97
C ALA A 502 10.12 -5.49 -28.80
N ALA A 503 11.20 -6.29 -28.78
CA ALA A 503 12.17 -6.24 -29.87
C ALA A 503 11.59 -6.96 -31.10
N SER A 504 11.82 -6.40 -32.29
CA SER A 504 11.35 -6.95 -33.56
C SER A 504 12.51 -7.22 -34.49
N ALA A 505 12.56 -8.42 -35.06
CA ALA A 505 13.52 -8.77 -36.10
C ALA A 505 13.03 -8.28 -37.47
N ARG A 506 13.90 -7.65 -38.25
CA ARG A 506 13.65 -7.30 -39.65
C ARG A 506 13.88 -8.52 -40.52
N THR A 507 12.79 -9.16 -40.94
CA THR A 507 12.83 -10.43 -41.69
C THR A 507 12.02 -10.40 -42.97
N TYR A 508 11.08 -9.46 -43.11
CA TYR A 508 10.20 -9.38 -44.27
C TYR A 508 10.80 -8.48 -45.37
N PRO A 509 10.89 -8.94 -46.62
CA PRO A 509 11.28 -8.07 -47.72
C PRO A 509 10.22 -6.98 -47.95
N LEU A 510 10.66 -5.81 -48.39
CA LEU A 510 9.74 -4.72 -48.75
C LEU A 510 8.94 -5.10 -50.01
N PRO A 511 7.63 -4.85 -50.02
CA PRO A 511 6.85 -4.86 -51.26
C PRO A 511 7.45 -3.92 -52.31
N GLN A 512 7.41 -4.33 -53.58
CA GLN A 512 7.94 -3.51 -54.66
C GLN A 512 7.19 -2.17 -54.73
N GLY A 513 7.92 -1.07 -54.92
CA GLY A 513 7.34 0.27 -55.03
C GLY A 513 7.00 0.95 -53.70
N THR A 514 7.46 0.39 -52.57
CA THR A 514 7.21 0.94 -51.23
C THR A 514 8.46 1.46 -50.51
N GLU A 515 8.23 2.34 -49.55
CA GLU A 515 9.20 2.84 -48.58
C GLU A 515 9.03 2.14 -47.22
N ALA A 516 10.15 1.76 -46.61
CA ALA A 516 10.15 1.10 -45.31
C ALA A 516 9.86 2.05 -44.15
N HIS A 517 8.88 1.70 -43.32
CA HIS A 517 8.55 2.36 -42.06
C HIS A 517 8.43 1.33 -40.93
N GLN A 518 9.54 0.64 -40.65
CA GLN A 518 9.62 -0.48 -39.70
C GLN A 518 8.58 -1.58 -39.98
N ARG A 519 7.41 -1.55 -39.34
CA ARG A 519 6.35 -2.56 -39.49
C ARG A 519 5.29 -2.18 -40.52
N ALA A 520 5.42 -0.99 -41.12
CA ALA A 520 4.65 -0.55 -42.28
C ALA A 520 5.55 -0.42 -43.52
N ALA A 521 4.96 -0.56 -44.70
CA ALA A 521 5.56 -0.22 -45.97
C ALA A 521 4.55 0.60 -46.79
N LEU A 522 4.92 1.78 -47.26
CA LEU A 522 3.99 2.74 -47.88
C LEU A 522 4.37 2.99 -49.34
N GLY A 523 3.39 3.06 -50.24
CA GLY A 523 3.63 3.37 -51.65
C GLY A 523 2.47 2.98 -52.58
N ASP A 524 2.74 2.92 -53.88
CA ASP A 524 1.76 2.45 -54.86
C ASP A 524 1.84 0.93 -55.00
N LEU A 525 0.88 0.24 -54.38
CA LEU A 525 0.76 -1.22 -54.42
C LEU A 525 -0.23 -1.69 -55.50
N GLY A 526 -0.80 -0.77 -56.28
CA GLY A 526 -1.80 -1.07 -57.31
C GLY A 526 -3.06 -1.72 -56.77
N LEU A 527 -3.43 -1.47 -55.50
CA LEU A 527 -4.60 -2.08 -54.88
C LEU A 527 -5.87 -1.39 -55.42
N ARG A 528 -6.84 -2.19 -55.85
CA ARG A 528 -8.09 -1.64 -56.39
C ARG A 528 -8.99 -1.13 -55.27
N GLU A 529 -9.34 -2.00 -54.32
CA GLU A 529 -10.13 -1.65 -53.12
C GLU A 529 -9.89 -2.66 -52.00
N GLY A 530 -9.97 -2.20 -50.76
CA GLY A 530 -10.19 -3.02 -49.57
C GLY A 530 -8.93 -3.45 -48.82
N LEU A 531 -9.02 -4.65 -48.24
CA LEU A 531 -8.05 -5.30 -47.38
C LEU A 531 -7.74 -6.69 -47.95
N THR A 532 -6.47 -6.97 -48.23
CA THR A 532 -6.00 -8.30 -48.65
C THR A 532 -4.93 -8.79 -47.69
N VAL A 533 -5.09 -9.99 -47.14
CA VAL A 533 -4.08 -10.61 -46.24
C VAL A 533 -3.38 -11.73 -46.99
N SER A 534 -2.04 -11.70 -47.00
CA SER A 534 -1.19 -12.74 -47.58
C SER A 534 -0.10 -13.09 -46.58
N GLY A 535 -0.21 -14.27 -45.97
CA GLY A 535 0.66 -14.67 -44.85
C GLY A 535 0.52 -13.71 -43.67
N ASP A 536 1.62 -13.07 -43.28
CA ASP A 536 1.68 -12.09 -42.19
C ASP A 536 1.59 -10.64 -42.66
N ILE A 537 1.42 -10.41 -43.97
CA ILE A 537 1.29 -9.07 -44.53
C ILE A 537 -0.17 -8.78 -44.84
N ALA A 538 -0.68 -7.68 -44.30
CA ALA A 538 -1.94 -7.09 -44.73
C ALA A 538 -1.65 -5.94 -45.70
N TYR A 539 -2.28 -5.96 -46.87
CA TYR A 539 -2.24 -4.93 -47.91
C TYR A 539 -3.53 -4.12 -47.88
N LEU A 540 -3.40 -2.80 -47.80
CA LEU A 540 -4.47 -1.86 -47.49
C LEU A 540 -4.56 -0.80 -48.58
N SER A 541 -5.71 -0.74 -49.27
CA SER A 541 -5.94 0.31 -50.26
C SER A 541 -6.13 1.65 -49.55
N GLY A 542 -5.53 2.72 -50.05
CA GLY A 542 -5.63 4.03 -49.41
C GLY A 542 -7.06 4.56 -49.30
N SER A 543 -7.88 4.28 -50.32
CA SER A 543 -9.30 4.68 -50.35
C SER A 543 -10.12 4.07 -49.20
N ALA A 544 -9.97 2.78 -48.92
CA ALA A 544 -10.71 2.08 -47.86
C ALA A 544 -10.25 2.48 -46.45
N PHE A 545 -8.98 2.87 -46.29
CA PHE A 545 -8.38 3.22 -45.00
C PHE A 545 -8.22 4.73 -44.79
N SER A 546 -8.79 5.54 -45.68
CA SER A 546 -8.76 7.01 -45.61
C SER A 546 -7.34 7.59 -45.56
N THR A 547 -6.44 7.07 -46.41
CA THR A 547 -5.09 7.60 -46.69
C THR A 547 -4.96 7.97 -48.17
N THR A 548 -3.90 8.71 -48.55
CA THR A 548 -3.67 9.09 -49.96
C THR A 548 -2.89 8.07 -50.76
N GLU A 549 -2.17 7.17 -50.09
CA GLU A 549 -1.36 6.10 -50.67
C GLU A 549 -1.79 4.75 -50.11
N ASP A 550 -1.52 3.68 -50.87
CA ASP A 550 -1.66 2.31 -50.39
C ASP A 550 -0.54 2.01 -49.39
N PHE A 551 -0.77 1.02 -48.54
CA PHE A 551 0.25 0.59 -47.60
C PHE A 551 0.09 -0.88 -47.22
N ALA A 552 1.16 -1.45 -46.73
CA ALA A 552 1.20 -2.77 -46.14
C ALA A 552 1.61 -2.66 -44.67
N VAL A 553 1.02 -3.50 -43.82
CA VAL A 553 1.39 -3.63 -42.40
C VAL A 553 1.61 -5.09 -42.05
N LEU A 554 2.48 -5.35 -41.07
CA LEU A 554 2.69 -6.68 -40.53
C LEU A 554 1.68 -7.02 -39.44
N LEU A 555 1.12 -8.22 -39.53
CA LEU A 555 0.26 -8.84 -38.53
C LEU A 555 1.05 -9.68 -37.51
N SER A 556 2.34 -9.90 -37.78
CA SER A 556 3.27 -10.58 -36.89
C SER A 556 4.11 -9.57 -36.07
N ALA A 557 5.03 -10.03 -35.21
CA ALA A 557 5.84 -9.16 -34.35
C ALA A 557 7.14 -8.67 -35.02
N GLU A 558 7.44 -9.13 -36.22
CA GLU A 558 8.61 -8.76 -37.03
C GLU A 558 8.44 -7.42 -37.75
N SER A 559 9.50 -6.97 -38.42
CA SER A 559 9.56 -5.73 -39.21
C SER A 559 9.97 -6.02 -40.65
N PHE A 560 9.73 -5.07 -41.54
CA PHE A 560 10.32 -5.07 -42.87
C PHE A 560 11.82 -4.80 -42.81
N HIS A 561 12.56 -5.28 -43.82
CA HIS A 561 13.92 -4.85 -44.08
C HIS A 561 13.96 -3.33 -44.32
N THR A 562 15.12 -2.72 -44.06
CA THR A 562 15.36 -1.32 -44.44
C THR A 562 15.35 -1.16 -45.96
N GLN A 563 15.29 0.08 -46.45
CA GLN A 563 15.23 0.38 -47.89
C GLN A 563 16.37 -0.26 -48.70
N ASP A 564 17.55 -0.43 -48.09
CA ASP A 564 18.73 -1.07 -48.68
C ASP A 564 18.78 -2.60 -48.46
N GLY A 565 17.68 -3.20 -48.00
CA GLY A 565 17.52 -4.64 -47.81
C GLY A 565 18.22 -5.20 -46.57
N LYS A 566 18.65 -4.36 -45.62
CA LYS A 566 19.32 -4.84 -44.41
C LYS A 566 18.30 -5.33 -43.38
N GLY A 567 18.63 -6.47 -42.76
CA GLY A 567 17.95 -6.97 -41.57
C GLY A 567 18.36 -6.23 -40.29
N GLY A 568 18.27 -6.94 -39.15
CA GLY A 568 18.62 -6.44 -37.82
C GLY A 568 17.42 -6.44 -36.88
N ASN A 569 17.56 -5.79 -35.72
CA ASN A 569 16.47 -5.68 -34.74
C ASN A 569 16.13 -4.22 -34.47
N ASP A 570 14.84 -3.94 -34.36
CA ASP A 570 14.29 -2.69 -33.85
C ASP A 570 13.85 -2.89 -32.39
N ALA A 571 14.20 -1.95 -31.50
CA ALA A 571 13.66 -1.91 -30.15
C ALA A 571 12.37 -1.09 -30.17
N PHE A 572 11.24 -1.69 -29.77
CA PHE A 572 9.93 -1.01 -29.73
C PHE A 572 9.51 -0.37 -31.06
N PRO A 573 9.50 -1.11 -32.19
CA PRO A 573 9.07 -0.55 -33.47
C PRO A 573 7.59 -0.13 -33.47
N HIS A 574 7.22 0.68 -34.45
CA HIS A 574 5.84 1.00 -34.80
C HIS A 574 5.55 0.71 -36.28
N GLY A 575 4.33 1.06 -36.70
CA GLY A 575 3.83 0.89 -38.07
C GLY A 575 2.92 -0.33 -38.25
N GLY A 576 2.82 -1.21 -37.27
CA GLY A 576 1.98 -2.41 -37.31
C GLY A 576 0.58 -2.15 -36.77
N VAL A 577 -0.10 -3.25 -36.42
CA VAL A 577 -1.49 -3.23 -35.91
C VAL A 577 -1.68 -4.03 -34.62
N PHE A 578 -0.61 -4.22 -33.84
CA PHE A 578 -0.76 -4.83 -32.51
C PHE A 578 -1.58 -3.93 -31.59
N PRO A 579 -2.22 -4.49 -30.54
CA PRO A 579 -3.01 -3.70 -29.60
C PRO A 579 -2.24 -2.50 -29.05
N GLU A 580 -0.98 -2.68 -28.63
CA GLU A 580 -0.13 -1.61 -28.10
C GLU A 580 0.33 -0.57 -29.14
N GLU A 581 0.19 -0.86 -30.44
CA GLU A 581 0.48 0.09 -31.52
C GLU A 581 -0.75 0.95 -31.84
N VAL A 582 -1.95 0.35 -31.83
CA VAL A 582 -3.17 1.03 -32.26
C VAL A 582 -4.02 1.62 -31.13
N LEU A 583 -3.94 1.04 -29.93
CA LEU A 583 -4.70 1.45 -28.75
C LEU A 583 -3.82 2.37 -27.89
N ILE A 584 -4.03 3.67 -28.06
CA ILE A 584 -3.18 4.71 -27.48
C ILE A 584 -3.84 5.37 -26.26
N PRO A 585 -3.04 5.88 -25.30
CA PRO A 585 -3.59 6.59 -24.15
C PRO A 585 -4.31 7.87 -24.57
N TRP A 586 -5.45 8.14 -23.93
CA TRP A 586 -6.20 9.41 -24.02
C TRP A 586 -6.59 9.86 -22.61
N TRP A 587 -5.63 10.44 -21.90
CA TRP A 587 -5.80 10.76 -20.48
C TRP A 587 -6.19 12.23 -20.32
N VAL A 588 -7.24 12.47 -19.55
CA VAL A 588 -7.76 13.82 -19.27
C VAL A 588 -7.47 14.15 -17.82
N LEU A 589 -6.70 15.21 -17.61
CA LEU A 589 -6.34 15.75 -16.31
C LEU A 589 -7.04 17.10 -16.13
N ALA A 590 -7.30 17.47 -14.90
CA ALA A 590 -7.71 18.83 -14.56
C ALA A 590 -7.05 19.26 -13.26
N ARG A 591 -7.00 20.58 -13.08
CA ARG A 591 -6.46 21.20 -11.88
C ARG A 591 -7.58 21.60 -10.93
N ASP A 592 -7.32 21.52 -9.63
CA ASP A 592 -8.18 21.99 -8.54
C ASP A 592 -9.53 21.26 -8.46
N ILE A 593 -9.57 20.00 -8.90
CA ILE A 593 -10.76 19.14 -8.74
C ILE A 593 -10.69 18.43 -7.41
N GLU A 594 -11.64 18.75 -6.53
CA GLU A 594 -11.82 18.04 -5.27
C GLU A 594 -12.78 16.86 -5.45
N HIS A 595 -12.30 15.64 -5.17
CA HIS A 595 -13.14 14.44 -5.21
C HIS A 595 -13.93 14.28 -3.92
N LYS A 596 -15.26 14.43 -4.02
CA LYS A 596 -16.21 14.21 -2.94
C LYS A 596 -16.62 12.73 -2.89
N PRO A 597 -16.74 12.12 -1.68
CA PRO A 597 -17.25 10.76 -1.56
C PRO A 597 -18.62 10.60 -2.20
N LEU A 598 -18.89 9.42 -2.79
CA LEU A 598 -20.22 9.11 -3.31
C LEU A 598 -21.24 9.06 -2.18
N GLN A 599 -22.47 9.45 -2.47
CA GLN A 599 -23.59 9.32 -1.55
C GLN A 599 -24.36 8.05 -1.91
N ALA A 600 -24.51 7.13 -0.98
CA ALA A 600 -25.17 5.86 -1.24
C ALA A 600 -26.24 5.56 -0.18
N GLU A 601 -27.39 5.07 -0.64
CA GLU A 601 -28.52 4.67 0.19
C GLU A 601 -28.96 3.26 -0.20
N LEU A 602 -29.15 2.39 0.80
CA LEU A 602 -29.64 1.03 0.61
C LEU A 602 -31.02 0.91 1.26
N GLY A 603 -32.06 0.84 0.43
CA GLY A 603 -33.44 0.66 0.87
C GLY A 603 -33.98 -0.72 0.49
N GLY A 604 -35.09 -1.13 1.07
CA GLY A 604 -35.76 -2.38 0.72
C GLY A 604 -36.64 -2.89 1.85
N LYS A 605 -37.54 -3.82 1.53
CA LYS A 605 -38.48 -4.39 2.48
C LYS A 605 -38.54 -5.91 2.32
N GLY A 606 -38.49 -6.63 3.43
CA GLY A 606 -38.53 -8.09 3.42
C GLY A 606 -38.97 -8.67 4.76
N LYS A 607 -39.36 -9.95 4.74
CA LYS A 607 -39.74 -10.68 5.94
C LYS A 607 -38.51 -11.33 6.57
N ALA A 608 -38.29 -11.12 7.87
CA ALA A 608 -37.13 -11.66 8.59
C ALA A 608 -36.97 -13.17 8.33
N GLY A 609 -35.75 -13.59 7.99
CA GLY A 609 -35.41 -15.00 7.70
C GLY A 609 -35.87 -15.51 6.31
N LYS A 610 -36.50 -14.68 5.47
CA LYS A 610 -36.86 -15.01 4.07
C LYS A 610 -35.97 -14.28 3.08
N VAL A 611 -36.06 -14.62 1.80
CA VAL A 611 -35.44 -13.82 0.74
C VAL A 611 -36.20 -12.49 0.63
N GLY A 612 -35.49 -11.37 0.55
CA GLY A 612 -36.08 -10.07 0.26
C GLY A 612 -35.27 -9.30 -0.78
N GLN A 613 -35.82 -8.18 -1.26
CA GLN A 613 -35.20 -7.37 -2.31
C GLN A 613 -34.68 -6.06 -1.73
N MET A 614 -33.41 -5.76 -1.97
CA MET A 614 -32.79 -4.48 -1.64
C MET A 614 -32.48 -3.68 -2.90
N THR A 615 -32.55 -2.36 -2.77
CA THR A 615 -32.25 -1.37 -3.80
C THR A 615 -31.19 -0.43 -3.28
N LEU A 616 -30.03 -0.44 -3.93
CA LEU A 616 -28.95 0.52 -3.75
C LEU A 616 -29.15 1.69 -4.71
N VAL A 617 -29.22 2.91 -4.18
CA VAL A 617 -29.15 4.15 -4.95
C VAL A 617 -27.81 4.80 -4.68
N VAL A 618 -27.04 5.09 -5.73
CA VAL A 618 -25.75 5.76 -5.63
C VAL A 618 -25.80 7.08 -6.39
N ARG A 619 -25.43 8.16 -5.73
CA ARG A 619 -25.35 9.51 -6.28
C ARG A 619 -23.90 9.98 -6.31
N ASN A 620 -23.52 10.55 -7.43
CA ASN A 620 -22.18 11.01 -7.69
C ASN A 620 -22.15 12.54 -7.70
N PRO A 621 -21.62 13.18 -6.65
CA PRO A 621 -21.51 14.64 -6.57
C PRO A 621 -20.32 15.19 -7.39
N ASN A 622 -19.59 14.33 -8.10
CA ASN A 622 -18.38 14.73 -8.81
C ASN A 622 -18.68 15.01 -10.30
N PRO A 623 -17.90 15.89 -10.95
CA PRO A 623 -17.99 16.16 -12.38
C PRO A 623 -17.36 15.07 -13.26
N ILE A 624 -17.02 13.91 -12.68
CA ILE A 624 -16.43 12.76 -13.37
C ILE A 624 -17.30 11.53 -13.17
N ALA A 625 -17.29 10.61 -14.14
CA ALA A 625 -17.96 9.32 -13.99
C ALA A 625 -17.14 8.40 -13.06
N VAL A 626 -17.81 7.48 -12.36
CA VAL A 626 -17.17 6.50 -11.46
C VAL A 626 -17.85 5.14 -11.58
N GLU A 627 -17.07 4.07 -11.57
CA GLU A 627 -17.61 2.70 -11.61
C GLU A 627 -17.77 2.16 -10.19
N VAL A 628 -19.00 1.82 -9.80
CA VAL A 628 -19.26 1.10 -8.55
C VAL A 628 -19.06 -0.38 -8.81
N GLY A 629 -17.97 -0.92 -8.27
CA GLY A 629 -17.61 -2.33 -8.42
C GLY A 629 -18.54 -3.23 -7.61
N ARG A 630 -18.69 -2.96 -6.30
CA ARG A 630 -19.49 -3.80 -5.40
C ARG A 630 -20.08 -3.06 -4.20
N LEU A 631 -21.15 -3.63 -3.66
CA LEU A 631 -21.73 -3.32 -2.35
C LEU A 631 -21.25 -4.36 -1.33
N GLU A 632 -20.78 -3.91 -0.18
CA GLU A 632 -20.39 -4.77 0.94
C GLU A 632 -21.29 -4.50 2.15
N LEU A 633 -21.97 -5.54 2.63
CA LEU A 633 -22.68 -5.56 3.91
C LEU A 633 -21.72 -6.08 4.97
N LEU A 634 -21.47 -5.26 6.00
CA LEU A 634 -20.54 -5.54 7.09
C LEU A 634 -21.25 -6.29 8.23
N SER A 635 -21.96 -7.35 7.86
CA SER A 635 -22.52 -8.35 8.79
C SER A 635 -21.48 -9.43 9.11
N PRO A 636 -21.67 -10.25 10.15
CA PRO A 636 -20.99 -11.53 10.31
C PRO A 636 -21.86 -12.68 9.77
N PRO A 637 -21.50 -13.36 8.67
CA PRO A 637 -20.37 -13.09 7.77
C PRO A 637 -20.63 -11.90 6.82
N PRO A 638 -19.57 -11.24 6.31
CA PRO A 638 -19.74 -10.14 5.35
C PRO A 638 -20.30 -10.65 4.04
N LEU A 639 -21.24 -9.92 3.46
CA LEU A 639 -21.82 -10.22 2.16
C LEU A 639 -21.36 -9.18 1.13
N ALA A 640 -21.01 -9.64 -0.07
CA ALA A 640 -20.58 -8.78 -1.16
C ALA A 640 -21.44 -9.01 -2.41
N PHE A 641 -21.93 -7.93 -3.00
CA PHE A 641 -22.79 -7.96 -4.18
C PHE A 641 -22.09 -7.21 -5.32
N PRO A 642 -21.82 -7.87 -6.47
CA PRO A 642 -21.26 -7.19 -7.63
C PRO A 642 -22.27 -6.21 -8.19
N VAL A 643 -21.87 -4.95 -8.35
CA VAL A 643 -22.70 -3.88 -8.93
C VAL A 643 -22.32 -3.67 -10.39
N GLY A 644 -21.04 -3.39 -10.66
CA GLY A 644 -20.50 -3.25 -12.02
C GLY A 644 -21.17 -2.15 -12.86
N LYS A 645 -21.61 -1.04 -12.24
CA LYS A 645 -22.31 0.06 -12.93
C LYS A 645 -21.54 1.37 -12.84
N VAL A 646 -21.57 2.15 -13.92
CA VAL A 646 -21.00 3.50 -13.98
C VAL A 646 -22.04 4.52 -13.50
N VAL A 647 -21.71 5.30 -12.48
CA VAL A 647 -22.48 6.47 -12.08
C VAL A 647 -22.01 7.66 -12.92
N PRO A 648 -22.90 8.31 -13.68
CA PRO A 648 -22.52 9.45 -14.50
C PRO A 648 -22.06 10.64 -13.64
N PRO A 649 -21.33 11.61 -14.22
CA PRO A 649 -21.03 12.88 -13.58
C PRO A 649 -22.31 13.55 -13.08
N MET A 650 -22.29 14.08 -11.85
CA MET A 650 -23.42 14.83 -11.27
C MET A 650 -24.77 14.09 -11.35
N GLY A 651 -24.76 12.76 -11.34
CA GLY A 651 -25.95 11.95 -11.56
C GLY A 651 -26.09 10.79 -10.57
N GLU A 652 -27.04 9.91 -10.86
CA GLU A 652 -27.36 8.78 -9.98
C GLU A 652 -27.64 7.49 -10.76
N ILE A 653 -27.49 6.36 -10.07
CA ILE A 653 -27.88 5.04 -10.54
C ILE A 653 -28.68 4.30 -9.47
N SER A 654 -29.44 3.30 -9.91
CA SER A 654 -30.09 2.31 -9.04
C SER A 654 -29.63 0.89 -9.40
N PHE A 655 -29.43 0.07 -8.37
CA PHE A 655 -29.06 -1.34 -8.47
C PHE A 655 -29.94 -2.15 -7.52
N GLN A 656 -30.48 -3.26 -8.01
CA GLN A 656 -31.31 -4.16 -7.22
C GLN A 656 -30.61 -5.51 -7.05
N ALA A 657 -30.72 -6.07 -5.85
CA ALA A 657 -30.19 -7.39 -5.52
C ALA A 657 -31.09 -8.08 -4.48
N GLU A 658 -31.01 -9.41 -4.43
CA GLU A 658 -31.66 -10.22 -3.42
C GLU A 658 -30.77 -10.38 -2.19
N LEU A 659 -31.38 -10.34 -1.00
CA LEU A 659 -30.72 -10.58 0.27
C LEU A 659 -31.41 -11.76 0.96
N ALA A 660 -30.63 -12.80 1.27
CA ALA A 660 -31.11 -14.05 1.85
C ALA A 660 -30.11 -14.59 2.90
N PRO A 661 -30.52 -14.77 4.16
CA PRO A 661 -31.81 -14.35 4.73
C PRO A 661 -31.92 -12.82 4.87
N TRP A 662 -33.15 -12.31 4.86
CA TRP A 662 -33.44 -10.92 5.20
C TRP A 662 -33.25 -10.70 6.70
N PRO A 663 -32.53 -9.62 7.10
CA PRO A 663 -32.24 -9.34 8.50
C PRO A 663 -33.51 -9.03 9.31
N ASP A 664 -33.49 -9.35 10.59
CA ASP A 664 -34.49 -8.84 11.56
C ASP A 664 -34.23 -7.35 11.90
N SER A 665 -35.15 -6.72 12.65
CA SER A 665 -35.10 -5.29 12.97
C SER A 665 -33.85 -4.92 13.78
N ALA A 666 -33.40 -5.79 14.70
CA ALA A 666 -32.19 -5.56 15.50
C ALA A 666 -30.91 -5.73 14.68
N GLU A 667 -30.92 -6.65 13.70
CA GLU A 667 -29.86 -6.80 12.71
C GLU A 667 -29.80 -5.61 11.76
N VAL A 668 -30.95 -5.11 11.28
CA VAL A 668 -31.05 -3.92 10.42
C VAL A 668 -30.45 -2.69 11.13
N GLU A 669 -30.77 -2.45 12.40
CA GLU A 669 -30.23 -1.32 13.17
C GLU A 669 -28.71 -1.35 13.31
N ARG A 670 -28.11 -2.54 13.37
CA ARG A 670 -26.66 -2.73 13.49
C ARG A 670 -25.95 -2.86 12.14
N LEU A 671 -26.70 -3.07 11.06
CA LEU A 671 -26.15 -3.34 9.75
C LEU A 671 -25.41 -2.11 9.22
N LYS A 672 -24.12 -2.29 8.93
CA LYS A 672 -23.30 -1.29 8.24
C LYS A 672 -23.08 -1.75 6.81
N ALA A 673 -23.11 -0.80 5.88
CA ALA A 673 -22.82 -1.08 4.49
C ALA A 673 -21.85 -0.05 3.92
N ARG A 674 -21.10 -0.46 2.91
CA ARG A 674 -20.23 0.42 2.12
C ARG A 674 -20.25 0.00 0.65
N ILE A 675 -20.02 0.95 -0.23
CA ILE A 675 -19.72 0.66 -1.63
C ILE A 675 -18.23 0.80 -1.87
N VAL A 676 -17.71 -0.04 -2.76
CA VAL A 676 -16.35 0.02 -3.28
C VAL A 676 -16.45 0.44 -4.74
N TYR A 677 -15.79 1.53 -5.10
CA TYR A 677 -15.85 2.12 -6.43
C TYR A 677 -14.46 2.54 -6.90
N ASP A 678 -14.27 2.57 -8.21
CA ASP A 678 -13.00 2.90 -8.83
C ASP A 678 -13.03 4.35 -9.34
N LEU A 679 -12.01 5.11 -8.96
CA LEU A 679 -11.66 6.40 -9.54
C LEU A 679 -10.73 6.18 -10.75
N PRO A 680 -10.65 7.14 -11.69
CA PRO A 680 -9.69 7.11 -12.79
C PRO A 680 -8.26 6.83 -12.31
N GLY A 681 -7.49 6.03 -13.08
CA GLY A 681 -6.12 5.63 -12.73
C GLY A 681 -6.06 4.47 -11.73
N GLN A 682 -7.08 3.61 -11.72
CA GLN A 682 -7.15 2.38 -10.91
C GLN A 682 -7.06 2.61 -9.39
N ARG A 683 -7.49 3.77 -8.89
CA ARG A 683 -7.59 4.04 -7.45
C ARG A 683 -8.95 3.58 -6.93
N THR A 684 -8.96 2.56 -6.08
CA THR A 684 -10.18 2.14 -5.41
C THR A 684 -10.47 3.02 -4.19
N ALA A 685 -11.70 3.51 -4.09
CA ALA A 685 -12.21 4.28 -2.97
C ALA A 685 -13.45 3.60 -2.34
N GLN A 686 -13.84 4.08 -1.16
CA GLN A 686 -14.98 3.53 -0.42
C GLN A 686 -15.88 4.65 0.08
N ALA A 687 -17.19 4.43 0.02
CA ALA A 687 -18.17 5.33 0.59
C ALA A 687 -19.12 4.56 1.52
N LYS A 688 -19.45 5.16 2.66
CA LYS A 688 -20.46 4.62 3.58
C LYS A 688 -21.82 4.66 2.93
N VAL A 689 -22.62 3.63 3.17
CA VAL A 689 -23.99 3.53 2.69
C VAL A 689 -24.94 3.78 3.85
N SER A 690 -25.93 4.65 3.65
CA SER A 690 -27.04 4.83 4.58
C SER A 690 -28.02 3.67 4.40
N VAL A 691 -28.20 2.85 5.44
CA VAL A 691 -29.07 1.66 5.40
C VAL A 691 -30.46 2.05 5.90
N LYS A 692 -31.48 1.79 5.07
CA LYS A 692 -32.91 2.01 5.32
C LYS A 692 -33.72 0.78 4.91
N LEU A 693 -33.33 -0.37 5.45
CA LEU A 693 -34.07 -1.61 5.25
C LEU A 693 -35.25 -1.69 6.22
N GLU A 694 -36.34 -2.28 5.79
CA GLU A 694 -37.52 -2.57 6.62
C GLU A 694 -37.66 -4.09 6.79
N ALA A 695 -37.80 -4.54 8.03
CA ALA A 695 -38.02 -5.95 8.37
C ALA A 695 -39.47 -6.15 8.82
N GLU A 696 -40.20 -7.06 8.16
CA GLU A 696 -41.49 -7.55 8.65
C GLU A 696 -41.26 -8.76 9.57
N GLU A 697 -41.68 -8.64 10.83
CA GLU A 697 -41.61 -9.69 11.84
C GLU A 697 -43.01 -10.10 12.29
N MET A 698 -43.22 -11.40 12.55
CA MET A 698 -44.49 -11.88 13.13
C MET A 698 -44.57 -11.64 14.64
N TYR A 699 -43.45 -11.43 15.32
CA TYR A 699 -43.36 -11.12 16.75
C TYR A 699 -42.28 -10.06 16.93
N VAL A 700 -42.68 -8.79 17.12
CA VAL A 700 -41.72 -7.77 17.56
C VAL A 700 -41.41 -8.09 19.01
N GLN A 701 -40.16 -8.44 19.31
CA GLN A 701 -39.70 -8.67 20.68
C GLN A 701 -39.58 -7.32 21.39
N ARG A 702 -40.69 -6.61 21.58
CA ARG A 702 -40.77 -5.50 22.54
C ARG A 702 -40.79 -6.10 23.93
N ASP A 703 -39.99 -5.49 24.80
CA ASP A 703 -39.90 -5.61 26.25
C ASP A 703 -40.64 -6.80 26.88
N ASN A 704 -39.82 -7.66 27.48
CA ASN A 704 -40.18 -8.78 28.34
C ASN A 704 -41.64 -8.69 28.86
N PRO A 705 -42.59 -9.52 28.39
CA PRO A 705 -43.98 -9.49 28.86
C PRO A 705 -44.15 -9.82 30.35
N LEU A 706 -43.05 -10.05 31.07
CA LEU A 706 -42.98 -10.22 32.52
C LEU A 706 -42.75 -8.92 33.29
N GLU A 707 -42.46 -7.78 32.65
CA GLU A 707 -42.35 -6.50 33.36
C GLU A 707 -43.70 -5.97 33.88
N ASP A 708 -44.83 -6.35 33.26
CA ASP A 708 -46.17 -6.06 33.77
C ASP A 708 -46.61 -7.01 34.90
N LEU A 709 -45.74 -7.94 35.32
CA LEU A 709 -46.00 -8.95 36.35
C LEU A 709 -45.09 -8.84 37.59
N LEU A 710 -44.33 -7.76 37.74
CA LEU A 710 -43.47 -7.49 38.90
C LEU A 710 -43.92 -6.28 39.72
#